data_AF-A0A2G2DGW5-F1
#
_entry.id   AF-A0A2G2DGW5-F1
#
_cell.length_a   1.000
_cell.length_b   1.000
_cell.length_c   1.000
_cell.angle_alpha   90.00
_cell.angle_beta   90.00
_cell.angle_gamma   90.00
#
_symmetry.space_group_name_H-M   'P 1'
#
loop_
_entity.id
_entity.type
_entity.pdbx_description
1 polymer ?
#
loop_
_entity_poly.entity_id
_entity_poly.type
_entity_poly.pdbx_seq_one_letter_code
_entity_poly.pdbx_strand_id
1 'polypeptide(L)'
;MLKTQLLLLIFIGPFCSMLYAQYYVWEDPTLNRIESIVDCRDITKLKAVIDSIKAEDPKFYNKHLGFFLRANGKQQFLQREYTEAFKLFFDGLKIAEVRQNEPEIGLAKLELGMVFIQFNEPQLAMKMLNEAEVIFKKLDQQIVVARCGYLQAFSYRRLGKFEKSNEILANTLAIYTRLQDSVGIALASNSIGLNYKNLKKPEQAIPYYETSIEIFKKYNKRPRLAKVYNNMANIYQMMEKWSLSLANHTSSITIKQALGDTLGIAVSYINMSVIYKRTKQFNLAILYGERSISLLDKLSTEANTSRKGAFGLMSELYEIIGNQRKALMYARRERDLAQQLRIEEEATLIDLFEKKQDVKFYTISDSLVKSKKELQTKFNAAKTENASLTREKSYVISTSLIIVAILLSGLAIMYYWRYKSTKVIKEELEITNEELYATRIGKEEKEVLLQEIHHRVKNNMQIISSLIRLQSNQIEDKKTQDLFKETQLRINSMALVHEQLYRTKNFETLELSGYLSALIEHLIRSYQGNKNILNKVDVSFSKASIDSIIPIGLIVNEIVSNSLKHAFNDRETGMITVQFTENDSEDGYLLELSDDGIGDPENKNGTIDEDTDTLGMELIQSLTEQLDGTLKLEKSQGYQYVISLPKI
;
A
#
# COMPACT_ATOMS: atom_id res chain seq x y z
N MET A 1 2.18 26.03 65.02
CA MET A 1 2.77 25.18 63.97
C MET A 1 2.69 25.91 62.64
N LEU A 2 3.82 26.55 62.33
CA LEU A 2 4.53 26.49 61.05
C LEU A 2 4.02 27.53 60.06
N LYS A 3 4.62 28.71 60.19
CA LYS A 3 4.57 29.76 59.20
C LYS A 3 5.94 30.41 59.11
N THR A 4 6.40 30.54 57.87
CA THR A 4 7.40 31.49 57.37
C THR A 4 8.88 31.22 57.66
N GLN A 5 9.54 30.61 56.67
CA GLN A 5 10.95 30.84 56.37
C GLN A 5 11.13 32.00 55.36
N LEU A 6 12.08 32.84 55.75
CA LEU A 6 13.05 33.66 55.03
C LEU A 6 12.73 34.91 54.18
N LEU A 7 13.32 35.99 54.68
CA LEU A 7 13.62 37.26 54.04
C LEU A 7 14.73 37.14 52.98
N LEU A 8 14.38 37.45 51.73
CA LEU A 8 15.19 38.27 50.85
C LEU A 8 14.59 39.69 50.91
N LEU A 9 15.24 40.59 51.63
CA LEU A 9 14.71 41.91 51.98
C LEU A 9 14.80 42.91 50.81
N ILE A 10 13.89 42.81 49.85
CA ILE A 10 13.23 43.98 49.23
C ILE A 10 11.72 43.68 49.14
N PHE A 11 11.01 44.02 50.22
CA PHE A 11 9.56 44.31 50.30
C PHE A 11 8.68 43.83 49.12
N ILE A 12 8.16 42.61 49.21
CA ILE A 12 6.94 42.17 48.48
C ILE A 12 5.84 41.81 49.49
N GLY A 13 5.49 42.76 50.36
CA GLY A 13 4.16 42.87 50.96
C GLY A 13 3.83 44.35 50.89
N PRO A 14 2.85 44.82 50.09
CA PRO A 14 1.50 44.28 49.87
C PRO A 14 1.16 44.16 48.37
N PHE A 15 1.80 43.23 47.67
CA PHE A 15 1.50 42.92 46.25
C PHE A 15 0.10 42.28 46.10
N CYS A 16 -0.36 41.56 47.13
CA CYS A 16 -1.55 40.71 47.00
C CYS A 16 -2.88 41.45 46.84
N SER A 17 -3.09 42.65 47.39
CA SER A 17 -4.44 43.27 47.36
C SER A 17 -4.87 43.87 46.01
N MET A 18 -3.96 43.97 45.02
CA MET A 18 -4.34 44.28 43.62
C MET A 18 -4.18 43.10 42.68
N LEU A 19 -3.34 42.13 43.04
CA LEU A 19 -3.31 40.87 42.32
C LEU A 19 -4.58 40.04 42.58
N TYR A 20 -5.54 40.51 43.36
CA TYR A 20 -6.61 39.60 43.74
C TYR A 20 -7.99 40.23 43.74
N ALA A 21 -8.08 41.56 43.55
CA ALA A 21 -9.33 42.20 43.17
C ALA A 21 -9.92 41.53 41.92
N GLN A 22 -11.24 41.44 41.91
CA GLN A 22 -12.02 40.72 40.92
C GLN A 22 -11.87 41.40 39.54
N TYR A 23 -11.08 40.79 38.66
CA TYR A 23 -10.80 41.32 37.31
C TYR A 23 -11.20 40.36 36.19
N TYR A 24 -11.49 39.11 36.54
CA TYR A 24 -12.22 38.21 35.69
C TYR A 24 -13.63 38.10 36.27
N VAL A 25 -14.63 38.40 35.46
CA VAL A 25 -16.03 38.28 35.87
C VAL A 25 -16.51 36.92 35.40
N TRP A 26 -16.83 36.05 36.34
CA TRP A 26 -17.46 34.77 36.02
C TRP A 26 -18.89 35.01 35.57
N GLU A 27 -19.38 34.16 34.67
CA GLU A 27 -20.82 34.14 34.35
C GLU A 27 -21.66 33.75 35.56
N ASP A 28 -21.10 32.94 36.47
CA ASP A 28 -21.78 32.52 37.70
C ASP A 28 -21.61 33.54 38.85
N PRO A 29 -22.69 34.14 39.35
CA PRO A 29 -22.65 35.10 40.46
C PRO A 29 -22.11 34.52 41.77
N THR A 30 -22.26 33.21 41.98
CA THR A 30 -21.79 32.50 43.17
C THR A 30 -20.27 32.48 43.20
N LEU A 31 -19.63 32.20 42.06
CA LEU A 31 -18.18 32.22 41.92
C LEU A 31 -17.62 33.63 42.12
N ASN A 32 -18.30 34.64 41.56
CA ASN A 32 -17.97 36.04 41.79
C ASN A 32 -18.02 36.43 43.28
N ARG A 33 -19.05 35.97 44.00
CA ARG A 33 -19.18 36.21 45.45
C ARG A 33 -18.08 35.51 46.23
N ILE A 34 -17.73 34.28 45.88
CA ILE A 34 -16.64 33.54 46.53
C ILE A 34 -15.29 34.23 46.28
N GLU A 35 -15.03 34.67 45.06
CA GLU A 35 -13.78 35.34 44.70
C GLU A 35 -13.56 36.62 45.51
N SER A 36 -14.65 37.36 45.81
CA SER A 36 -14.61 38.52 46.71
C SER A 36 -14.27 38.16 48.16
N ILE A 37 -14.60 36.95 48.63
CA ILE A 37 -14.30 36.45 49.98
C ILE A 37 -12.82 36.04 50.08
N VAL A 38 -12.24 35.47 49.02
CA VAL A 38 -10.82 35.05 49.01
C VAL A 38 -9.88 36.23 49.29
N ASP A 39 -10.28 37.44 48.92
CA ASP A 39 -9.50 38.67 49.13
C ASP A 39 -9.39 39.11 50.59
N CYS A 40 -10.25 38.61 51.47
CA CYS A 40 -10.35 39.05 52.85
C CYS A 40 -9.30 38.44 53.81
N ARG A 41 -8.38 37.59 53.33
CA ARG A 41 -7.37 36.84 54.14
C ARG A 41 -7.95 35.95 55.26
N ASP A 42 -9.26 35.80 55.33
CA ASP A 42 -9.95 35.01 56.36
C ASP A 42 -10.08 33.55 55.91
N ILE A 43 -9.05 32.76 56.25
CA ILE A 43 -8.96 31.33 55.90
C ILE A 43 -10.16 30.54 56.36
N THR A 44 -10.58 30.81 57.59
CA THR A 44 -11.59 30.02 58.27
C THR A 44 -12.94 30.23 57.59
N LYS A 45 -13.23 31.46 57.15
CA LYS A 45 -14.44 31.76 56.38
C LYS A 45 -14.42 31.12 55.00
N LEU A 46 -13.33 31.23 54.24
CA LEU A 46 -13.29 30.63 52.90
C LEU A 46 -13.40 29.11 52.99
N LYS A 47 -12.65 28.48 53.90
CA LYS A 47 -12.71 27.03 54.08
C LYS A 47 -14.11 26.58 54.51
N ALA A 48 -14.74 27.26 55.46
CA ALA A 48 -16.11 26.95 55.87
C ALA A 48 -17.12 27.09 54.72
N VAL A 49 -17.00 28.14 53.90
CA VAL A 49 -17.86 28.33 52.71
C VAL A 49 -17.67 27.20 51.70
N ILE A 50 -16.42 26.83 51.41
CA ILE A 50 -16.12 25.75 50.46
C ILE A 50 -16.62 24.40 51.01
N ASP A 51 -16.41 24.11 52.29
CA ASP A 51 -16.84 22.88 52.94
C ASP A 51 -18.38 22.78 52.98
N SER A 52 -19.09 23.90 53.21
CA SER A 52 -20.56 23.98 53.14
C SER A 52 -21.06 23.68 51.73
N ILE A 53 -20.49 24.33 50.70
CA ILE A 53 -20.87 24.12 49.30
C ILE A 53 -20.62 22.66 48.89
N LYS A 54 -19.50 22.07 49.33
CA LYS A 54 -19.18 20.68 49.07
C LYS A 54 -20.18 19.71 49.71
N ALA A 55 -20.73 20.05 50.88
CA ALA A 55 -21.73 19.25 51.57
C ALA A 55 -23.14 19.43 50.99
N GLU A 56 -23.52 20.66 50.64
CA GLU A 56 -24.86 21.02 50.15
C GLU A 56 -25.06 20.70 48.66
N ASP A 57 -24.07 21.00 47.82
CA ASP A 57 -24.11 20.71 46.38
C ASP A 57 -22.76 20.13 45.86
N PRO A 58 -22.55 18.81 46.05
CA PRO A 58 -21.36 18.13 45.55
C PRO A 58 -21.21 18.20 44.02
N LYS A 59 -22.31 18.32 43.27
CA LYS A 59 -22.26 18.39 41.80
C LYS A 59 -21.71 19.75 41.36
N PHE A 60 -22.18 20.84 41.96
CA PHE A 60 -21.64 22.17 41.72
C PHE A 60 -20.17 22.27 42.13
N TYR A 61 -19.82 21.77 43.32
CA TYR A 61 -18.43 21.75 43.79
C TYR A 61 -17.51 21.03 42.80
N ASN A 62 -17.90 19.82 42.37
CA ASN A 62 -17.11 19.06 41.41
C ASN A 62 -17.04 19.79 40.06
N LYS A 63 -18.14 20.37 39.57
CA LYS A 63 -18.15 21.17 38.32
C LYS A 63 -17.18 22.35 38.36
N HIS A 64 -16.97 22.97 39.52
CA HIS A 64 -16.08 24.12 39.71
C HIS A 64 -14.82 23.83 40.53
N LEU A 65 -14.41 22.54 40.61
CA LEU A 65 -13.27 22.11 41.42
C LEU A 65 -11.97 22.88 41.11
N GLY A 66 -11.68 23.16 39.84
CA GLY A 66 -10.52 23.95 39.42
C GLY A 66 -10.50 25.35 40.04
N PHE A 67 -11.64 26.04 40.03
CA PHE A 67 -11.82 27.34 40.71
C PHE A 67 -11.58 27.23 42.22
N PHE A 68 -12.15 26.24 42.90
CA PHE A 68 -12.00 26.08 44.35
C PHE A 68 -10.56 25.78 44.78
N LEU A 69 -9.85 24.93 44.04
CA LEU A 69 -8.43 24.67 44.28
C LEU A 69 -7.61 25.95 44.16
N ARG A 70 -7.86 26.76 43.12
CA ARG A 70 -7.19 28.04 42.93
C ARG A 70 -7.54 29.06 44.03
N ALA A 71 -8.80 29.13 44.44
CA ALA A 71 -9.21 29.98 45.56
C ALA A 71 -8.46 29.62 46.86
N ASN A 72 -8.30 28.32 47.15
CA ASN A 72 -7.49 27.86 48.27
C ASN A 72 -5.99 28.14 48.06
N GLY A 73 -5.47 27.93 46.84
CA GLY A 73 -4.08 28.25 46.49
C GLY A 73 -3.74 29.72 46.70
N LYS A 74 -4.64 30.62 46.30
CA LYS A 74 -4.56 32.08 46.51
C LYS A 74 -4.47 32.44 47.98
N GLN A 75 -5.22 31.72 48.81
CA GLN A 75 -5.16 31.86 50.25
C GLN A 75 -3.83 31.37 50.84
N GLN A 76 -3.33 30.21 50.43
CA GLN A 76 -2.00 29.72 50.83
C GLN A 76 -0.89 30.69 50.40
N PHE A 77 -1.02 31.26 49.20
CA PHE A 77 -0.11 32.29 48.71
C PHE A 77 -0.13 33.55 49.58
N LEU A 78 -1.32 34.02 49.98
CA LEU A 78 -1.47 35.15 50.92
C LEU A 78 -0.83 34.86 52.29
N GLN A 79 -0.79 33.59 52.68
CA GLN A 79 -0.14 33.11 53.88
C GLN A 79 1.37 32.88 53.75
N ARG A 80 1.92 33.03 52.53
CA ARG A 80 3.32 32.73 52.18
C ARG A 80 3.68 31.24 52.21
N GLU A 81 2.67 30.37 52.17
CA GLU A 81 2.83 28.93 51.98
C GLU A 81 2.90 28.62 50.48
N TYR A 82 3.99 29.06 49.84
CA TYR A 82 4.11 29.07 48.37
C TYR A 82 4.16 27.67 47.75
N THR A 83 4.70 26.67 48.45
CA THR A 83 4.73 25.28 47.96
C THR A 83 3.33 24.67 47.93
N GLU A 84 2.51 24.95 48.93
CA GLU A 84 1.13 24.47 48.95
C GLU A 84 0.27 25.23 47.93
N ALA A 85 0.48 26.55 47.82
CA ALA A 85 -0.12 27.35 46.75
C ALA A 85 0.23 26.80 45.36
N PHE A 86 1.50 26.43 45.13
CA PHE A 86 1.95 25.83 43.88
C PHE A 86 1.14 24.58 43.54
N LYS A 87 1.05 23.62 44.47
CA LYS A 87 0.31 22.36 44.25
C LYS A 87 -1.14 22.62 43.90
N LEU A 88 -1.81 23.48 44.68
CA LEU A 88 -3.22 23.82 44.47
C LEU A 88 -3.47 24.51 43.12
N PHE A 89 -2.62 25.46 42.73
CA PHE A 89 -2.72 26.10 41.40
C PHE A 89 -2.41 25.13 40.26
N PHE A 90 -1.45 24.23 40.46
CA PHE A 90 -1.05 23.25 39.46
C PHE A 90 -2.14 22.19 39.25
N ASP A 91 -2.73 21.67 40.33
CA ASP A 91 -3.86 20.74 40.25
C ASP A 91 -5.11 21.42 39.65
N GLY A 92 -5.34 22.68 40.01
CA GLY A 92 -6.37 23.52 39.39
C GLY A 92 -6.17 23.69 37.88
N LEU A 93 -4.93 23.94 37.45
CA LEU A 93 -4.55 24.01 36.03
C LEU A 93 -4.86 22.70 35.30
N LYS A 94 -4.47 21.55 35.86
CA LYS A 94 -4.74 20.24 35.23
C LYS A 94 -6.23 20.00 35.01
N ILE A 95 -7.05 20.31 36.01
CA ILE A 95 -8.50 20.17 35.92
C ILE A 95 -9.06 21.10 34.84
N ALA A 96 -8.58 22.34 34.78
CA ALA A 96 -8.99 23.30 33.77
C ALA A 96 -8.60 22.87 32.35
N GLU A 97 -7.40 22.30 32.15
CA GLU A 97 -6.93 21.77 30.87
C GLU A 97 -7.76 20.57 30.40
N VAL A 98 -8.08 19.64 31.31
CA VAL A 98 -8.97 18.49 31.00
C VAL A 98 -10.36 18.97 30.56
N ARG A 99 -10.84 20.06 31.16
CA ARG A 99 -12.14 20.67 30.84
C ARG A 99 -12.09 21.65 29.67
N GLN A 100 -10.91 21.96 29.15
CA GLN A 100 -10.70 22.98 28.12
C GLN A 100 -11.28 24.35 28.52
N ASN A 101 -11.26 24.68 29.81
CA ASN A 101 -11.75 25.95 30.33
C ASN A 101 -10.63 27.01 30.25
N GLU A 102 -10.55 27.67 29.09
CA GLU A 102 -9.54 28.69 28.76
C GLU A 102 -9.38 29.76 29.87
N PRO A 103 -10.45 30.39 30.40
CA PRO A 103 -10.33 31.31 31.53
C PRO A 103 -9.64 30.74 32.76
N GLU A 104 -10.04 29.52 33.19
CA GLU A 104 -9.42 28.87 34.35
C GLU A 104 -7.96 28.53 34.10
N ILE A 105 -7.61 28.06 32.89
CA ILE A 105 -6.23 27.77 32.46
C ILE A 105 -5.39 29.05 32.54
N GLY A 106 -5.87 30.15 31.93
CA GLY A 106 -5.16 31.42 31.91
C GLY A 106 -4.90 31.96 33.31
N LEU A 107 -5.92 31.93 34.18
CA LEU A 107 -5.79 32.43 35.54
C LEU A 107 -4.87 31.53 36.40
N ALA A 108 -4.92 30.20 36.23
CA ALA A 108 -4.02 29.28 36.93
C ALA A 108 -2.55 29.52 36.54
N LYS A 109 -2.29 29.76 35.25
CA LYS A 109 -0.96 30.11 34.75
C LYS A 109 -0.47 31.47 35.29
N LEU A 110 -1.34 32.47 35.36
CA LEU A 110 -1.04 33.75 36.01
C LEU A 110 -0.61 33.54 37.48
N GLU A 111 -1.34 32.69 38.21
CA GLU A 111 -1.05 32.36 39.61
C GLU A 111 0.24 31.57 39.81
N LEU A 112 0.50 30.57 38.97
CA LEU A 112 1.78 29.86 38.93
C LEU A 112 2.94 30.82 38.60
N GLY A 113 2.72 31.77 37.69
CA GLY A 113 3.68 32.83 37.39
C GLY A 113 4.05 33.65 38.65
N MET A 114 3.06 33.99 39.48
CA MET A 114 3.30 34.66 40.77
C MET A 114 4.10 33.79 41.75
N VAL A 115 3.82 32.49 41.80
CA VAL A 115 4.56 31.54 42.63
C VAL A 115 6.02 31.41 42.19
N PHE A 116 6.27 31.26 40.88
CA PHE A 116 7.64 31.18 40.36
C PHE A 116 8.46 32.45 40.60
N ILE A 117 7.82 33.63 40.63
CA ILE A 117 8.48 34.87 41.08
C ILE A 117 8.95 34.74 42.54
N GLN A 118 8.15 34.15 43.43
CA GLN A 118 8.55 33.94 44.82
C GLN A 118 9.67 32.91 44.96
N PHE A 119 9.66 31.84 44.15
CA PHE A 119 10.77 30.90 44.07
C PHE A 119 12.01 31.45 43.38
N ASN A 120 12.02 32.71 42.95
CA ASN A 120 13.14 33.31 42.22
C ASN A 120 13.50 32.52 40.95
N GLU A 121 12.47 32.06 40.23
CA GLU A 121 12.55 31.38 38.93
C GLU A 121 11.95 32.28 37.83
N PRO A 122 12.58 33.43 37.52
CA PRO A 122 12.00 34.45 36.65
C PRO A 122 11.73 33.94 35.22
N GLN A 123 12.46 32.94 34.73
CA GLN A 123 12.24 32.35 33.40
C GLN A 123 10.94 31.52 33.38
N LEU A 124 10.70 30.69 34.39
CA LEU A 124 9.45 29.91 34.51
C LEU A 124 8.26 30.83 34.75
N ALA A 125 8.43 31.87 35.58
CA ALA A 125 7.42 32.91 35.75
C ALA A 125 7.05 33.56 34.41
N MET A 126 8.04 34.00 33.64
CA MET A 126 7.84 34.58 32.30
C MET A 126 7.10 33.62 31.37
N LYS A 127 7.45 32.33 31.36
CA LYS A 127 6.76 31.32 30.55
C LYS A 127 5.27 31.27 30.86
N MET A 128 4.93 31.09 32.14
CA MET A 128 3.53 31.00 32.57
C MET A 128 2.76 32.30 32.30
N LEU A 129 3.38 33.45 32.54
CA LEU A 129 2.76 34.76 32.31
C LEU A 129 2.52 35.04 30.83
N ASN A 130 3.44 34.66 29.94
CA ASN A 130 3.25 34.79 28.49
C ASN A 130 2.10 33.91 28.00
N GLU A 131 2.03 32.66 28.48
CA GLU A 131 0.94 31.74 28.12
C GLU A 131 -0.41 32.25 28.62
N ALA A 132 -0.47 32.79 29.85
CA ALA A 132 -1.68 33.43 30.38
C ALA A 132 -2.08 34.66 29.56
N GLU A 133 -1.12 35.52 29.20
CA GLU A 133 -1.36 36.72 28.41
C GLU A 133 -1.98 36.40 27.04
N VAL A 134 -1.49 35.36 26.36
CA VAL A 134 -2.05 34.91 25.06
C VAL A 134 -3.51 34.51 25.21
N ILE A 135 -3.85 33.75 26.26
CA ILE A 135 -5.22 33.33 26.55
C ILE A 135 -6.11 34.55 26.80
N PHE A 136 -5.69 35.49 27.66
CA PHE A 136 -6.50 36.66 27.98
C PHE A 136 -6.61 37.69 26.86
N LYS A 137 -5.64 37.74 25.93
CA LYS A 137 -5.80 38.50 24.68
C LYS A 137 -6.91 37.90 23.81
N LYS A 138 -6.99 36.56 23.71
CA LYS A 138 -8.06 35.87 22.98
C LYS A 138 -9.44 36.06 23.62
N LEU A 139 -9.50 36.12 24.94
CA LEU A 139 -10.74 36.35 25.70
C LEU A 139 -11.13 37.84 25.83
N ASP A 140 -10.38 38.74 25.18
CA ASP A 140 -10.49 40.20 25.28
C ASP A 140 -10.51 40.75 26.73
N GLN A 141 -9.79 40.09 27.63
CA GLN A 141 -9.66 40.47 29.02
C GLN A 141 -8.43 41.37 29.23
N GLN A 142 -8.49 42.59 28.68
CA GLN A 142 -7.37 43.55 28.66
C GLN A 142 -6.81 43.87 30.05
N ILE A 143 -7.65 43.85 31.10
CA ILE A 143 -7.21 44.11 32.47
C ILE A 143 -6.26 43.02 32.99
N VAL A 144 -6.51 41.75 32.63
CA VAL A 144 -5.66 40.62 33.01
C VAL A 144 -4.39 40.60 32.15
N VAL A 145 -4.47 41.03 30.89
CA VAL A 145 -3.31 41.24 30.01
C VAL A 145 -2.35 42.28 30.61
N ALA A 146 -2.85 43.44 31.03
CA ALA A 146 -2.04 44.48 31.69
C ALA A 146 -1.35 43.94 32.96
N ARG A 147 -2.04 43.08 33.69
CA ARG A 147 -1.51 42.46 34.89
C ARG A 147 -0.42 41.42 34.62
N CYS A 148 -0.57 40.61 33.56
CA CYS A 148 0.50 39.75 33.07
C CYS A 148 1.73 40.60 32.73
N GLY A 149 1.55 41.70 31.99
CA GLY A 149 2.59 42.69 31.68
C GLY A 149 3.30 43.24 32.91
N TYR A 150 2.54 43.65 33.93
CA TYR A 150 3.09 44.13 35.20
C TYR A 150 3.98 43.08 35.90
N LEU A 151 3.55 41.82 35.93
CA LEU A 151 4.31 40.73 36.54
C LEU A 151 5.53 40.30 35.72
N GLN A 152 5.44 40.35 34.39
CA GLN A 152 6.58 40.14 33.49
C GLN A 152 7.64 41.23 33.71
N ALA A 153 7.23 42.50 33.77
CA ALA A 153 8.11 43.62 34.08
C ALA A 153 8.80 43.43 35.45
N PHE A 154 8.04 43.01 36.46
CA PHE A 154 8.60 42.65 37.76
C PHE A 154 9.70 41.58 37.64
N SER A 155 9.47 40.55 36.82
CA SER A 155 10.42 39.45 36.57
C SER A 155 11.68 39.94 35.85
N TYR A 156 11.55 40.81 34.85
CA TYR A 156 12.69 41.44 34.18
C TYR A 156 13.52 42.33 35.11
N ARG A 157 12.86 43.09 36.00
CA ARG A 157 13.53 43.90 37.02
C ARG A 157 14.35 43.03 37.99
N ARG A 158 13.86 41.83 38.35
CA ARG A 158 14.61 40.86 39.17
C ARG A 158 15.84 40.30 38.45
N LEU A 159 15.80 40.22 37.12
CA LEU A 159 16.93 39.86 36.26
C LEU A 159 17.89 41.04 35.99
N GLY A 160 17.66 42.22 36.58
CA GLY A 160 18.46 43.42 36.33
C GLY A 160 18.21 44.08 34.96
N LYS A 161 17.21 43.62 34.20
CA LYS A 161 16.85 44.14 32.87
C LYS A 161 15.84 45.28 33.00
N PHE A 162 16.30 46.42 33.52
CA PHE A 162 15.43 47.55 33.89
C PHE A 162 14.80 48.25 32.69
N GLU A 163 15.53 48.40 31.59
CA GLU A 163 15.05 49.02 30.35
C GLU A 163 13.91 48.21 29.74
N LYS A 164 14.10 46.88 29.64
CA LYS A 164 13.06 45.97 29.17
C LYS A 164 11.85 45.95 30.10
N SER A 165 12.08 46.04 31.41
CA SER A 165 10.98 46.22 32.36
C SER A 165 10.21 47.53 32.12
N ASN A 166 10.88 48.63 31.77
CA ASN A 166 10.23 49.90 31.47
C ASN A 166 9.44 49.86 30.17
N GLU A 167 9.94 49.20 29.13
CA GLU A 167 9.22 48.98 27.86
C GLU A 167 7.88 48.27 28.10
N ILE A 168 7.90 47.17 28.87
CA ILE A 168 6.68 46.42 29.21
C ILE A 168 5.75 47.24 30.10
N LEU A 169 6.30 47.99 31.05
CA LEU A 169 5.49 48.88 31.92
C LEU A 169 4.85 50.02 31.14
N ALA A 170 5.48 50.54 30.07
CA ALA A 170 4.89 51.56 29.22
C ALA A 170 3.64 51.02 28.49
N ASN A 171 3.74 49.82 27.90
CA ASN A 171 2.61 49.14 27.29
C ASN A 171 1.50 48.83 28.32
N THR A 172 1.90 48.35 29.50
CA THR A 172 0.99 48.06 30.62
C THR A 172 0.25 49.31 31.09
N LEU A 173 0.95 50.44 31.20
CA LEU A 173 0.40 51.73 31.61
C LEU A 173 -0.62 52.23 30.59
N ALA A 174 -0.35 52.09 29.29
CA ALA A 174 -1.29 52.46 28.23
C ALA A 174 -2.61 51.67 28.33
N ILE A 175 -2.55 50.37 28.67
CA ILE A 175 -3.75 49.55 28.88
C ILE A 175 -4.49 50.02 30.13
N TYR A 176 -3.82 50.20 31.28
CA TYR A 176 -4.49 50.69 32.50
C TYR A 176 -5.13 52.07 32.31
N THR A 177 -4.49 52.97 31.56
CA THR A 177 -5.04 54.29 31.22
C THR A 177 -6.32 54.16 30.39
N ARG A 178 -6.33 53.30 29.35
CA ARG A 178 -7.52 53.05 28.53
C ARG A 178 -8.68 52.49 29.36
N LEU A 179 -8.37 51.60 30.30
CA LEU A 179 -9.35 50.98 31.20
C LEU A 179 -9.73 51.86 32.40
N GLN A 180 -9.13 53.05 32.52
CA GLN A 180 -9.30 53.94 33.68
C GLN A 180 -8.97 53.28 35.04
N ASP A 181 -8.12 52.24 35.04
CA ASP A 181 -7.67 51.59 36.28
C ASP A 181 -6.61 52.46 36.96
N SER A 182 -7.08 53.39 37.76
CA SER A 182 -6.24 54.31 38.52
C SER A 182 -5.22 53.55 39.39
N VAL A 183 -5.64 52.47 40.05
CA VAL A 183 -4.77 51.77 40.99
C VAL A 183 -3.66 51.01 40.23
N GLY A 184 -3.96 50.49 39.03
CA GLY A 184 -2.99 49.89 38.10
C GLY A 184 -1.96 50.89 37.59
N ILE A 185 -2.41 52.09 37.20
CA ILE A 185 -1.55 53.22 36.84
C ILE A 185 -0.56 53.51 37.98
N ALA A 186 -1.05 53.67 39.22
CA ALA A 186 -0.20 53.97 40.36
C ALA A 186 0.83 52.88 40.67
N LEU A 187 0.48 51.60 40.50
CA LEU A 187 1.41 50.48 40.66
C LEU A 187 2.50 50.47 39.58
N ALA A 188 2.11 50.63 38.32
CA ALA A 188 3.03 50.67 37.20
C ALA A 188 4.01 51.85 37.33
N SER A 189 3.50 53.04 37.65
CA SER A 189 4.33 54.23 37.89
C SER A 189 5.32 54.03 39.04
N ASN A 190 4.89 53.48 40.18
CA ASN A 190 5.85 53.16 41.25
C ASN A 190 6.92 52.13 40.81
N SER A 191 6.58 51.15 39.98
CA SER A 191 7.56 50.19 39.44
C SER A 191 8.55 50.86 38.47
N ILE A 192 8.09 51.78 37.61
CA ILE A 192 8.95 52.58 36.72
C ILE A 192 9.90 53.46 37.55
N GLY A 193 9.39 54.13 38.60
CA GLY A 193 10.23 54.91 39.51
C GLY A 193 11.32 54.07 40.19
N LEU A 194 11.02 52.82 40.55
CA LEU A 194 12.01 51.89 41.09
C LEU A 194 13.06 51.48 40.05
N ASN A 195 12.67 51.31 38.79
CA ASN A 195 13.60 51.03 37.70
C ASN A 195 14.55 52.19 37.44
N TYR A 196 14.03 53.43 37.37
CA TYR A 196 14.88 54.62 37.21
C TYR A 196 15.86 54.82 38.36
N LYS A 197 15.46 54.48 39.59
CA LYS A 197 16.39 54.42 40.73
C LYS A 197 17.58 53.48 40.44
N ASN A 198 17.30 52.26 39.98
CA ASN A 198 18.34 51.26 39.70
C ASN A 198 19.20 51.62 38.47
N LEU A 199 18.62 52.32 37.51
CA LEU A 199 19.32 52.92 36.37
C LEU A 199 20.16 54.14 36.73
N LYS A 200 20.18 54.54 38.02
CA LYS A 200 20.88 55.74 38.53
C LYS A 200 20.41 57.03 37.83
N LYS A 201 19.12 57.12 37.48
CA LYS A 201 18.47 58.31 36.89
C LYS A 201 17.38 58.83 37.85
N PRO A 202 17.75 59.35 39.03
CA PRO A 202 16.79 59.66 40.10
C PRO A 202 15.77 60.75 39.72
N GLU A 203 16.14 61.72 38.89
CA GLU A 203 15.26 62.80 38.43
C GLU A 203 14.07 62.26 37.63
N GLN A 204 14.32 61.25 36.78
CA GLN A 204 13.28 60.64 35.95
C GLN A 204 12.26 59.85 36.78
N ALA A 205 12.60 59.45 38.01
CA ALA A 205 11.70 58.69 38.87
C ALA A 205 10.61 59.55 39.55
N ILE A 206 10.87 60.84 39.74
CA ILE A 206 10.01 61.77 40.51
C ILE A 206 8.57 61.83 39.96
N PRO A 207 8.32 62.15 38.67
CA PRO A 207 6.94 62.31 38.17
C PRO A 207 6.11 61.03 38.32
N TYR A 208 6.74 59.86 38.21
CA TYR A 208 6.06 58.57 38.40
C TYR A 208 5.71 58.32 39.88
N TYR A 209 6.57 58.72 40.81
CA TYR A 209 6.25 58.63 42.23
C TYR A 209 5.16 59.63 42.64
N GLU A 210 5.18 60.85 42.11
CA GLU A 210 4.13 61.86 42.33
C GLU A 210 2.76 61.35 41.86
N THR A 211 2.70 60.83 40.62
CA THR A 211 1.49 60.18 40.07
C THR A 211 0.99 59.06 41.00
N SER A 212 1.90 58.20 41.47
CA SER A 212 1.55 57.09 42.35
C SER A 212 1.04 57.54 43.72
N ILE A 213 1.65 58.59 44.29
CA ILE A 213 1.24 59.20 45.57
C ILE A 213 -0.15 59.81 45.45
N GLU A 214 -0.41 60.61 44.42
CA GLU A 214 -1.69 61.28 44.21
C GLU A 214 -2.83 60.26 44.18
N ILE A 215 -2.66 59.21 43.36
CA ILE A 215 -3.67 58.16 43.21
C ILE A 215 -3.83 57.37 44.51
N PHE A 216 -2.76 56.87 45.13
CA PHE A 216 -2.92 56.08 46.35
C PHE A 216 -3.47 56.89 47.52
N LYS A 217 -3.23 58.21 47.55
CA LYS A 217 -3.88 59.13 48.48
C LYS A 217 -5.37 59.25 48.17
N LYS A 218 -5.76 59.51 46.93
CA LYS A 218 -7.17 59.62 46.48
C LYS A 218 -8.00 58.38 46.82
N TYR A 219 -7.46 57.18 46.58
CA TYR A 219 -8.15 55.91 46.82
C TYR A 219 -7.88 55.28 48.19
N ASN A 220 -7.33 56.05 49.14
CA ASN A 220 -7.04 55.64 50.51
C ASN A 220 -6.25 54.31 50.61
N LYS A 221 -5.29 54.07 49.71
CA LYS A 221 -4.43 52.88 49.70
C LYS A 221 -3.23 53.09 50.63
N ARG A 222 -3.50 53.32 51.92
CA ARG A 222 -2.51 53.73 52.95
C ARG A 222 -1.22 52.90 52.96
N PRO A 223 -1.25 51.54 52.95
CA PRO A 223 -0.01 50.76 52.99
C PRO A 223 0.89 50.98 51.75
N ARG A 224 0.29 51.19 50.57
CA ARG A 224 1.04 51.47 49.34
C ARG A 224 1.59 52.88 49.35
N LEU A 225 0.77 53.84 49.76
CA LEU A 225 1.17 55.24 49.89
C LEU A 225 2.40 55.40 50.79
N ALA A 226 2.43 54.75 51.96
CA ALA A 226 3.59 54.77 52.85
C ALA A 226 4.88 54.25 52.18
N LYS A 227 4.76 53.22 51.32
CA LYS A 227 5.89 52.65 50.58
C LYS A 227 6.39 53.60 49.50
N VAL A 228 5.49 54.24 48.76
CA VAL A 228 5.87 55.20 47.72
C VAL A 228 6.58 56.40 48.34
N TYR A 229 6.08 56.94 49.47
CA TYR A 229 6.78 57.99 50.21
C TYR A 229 8.19 57.56 50.63
N ASN A 230 8.38 56.33 51.11
CA ASN A 230 9.71 55.85 51.46
C ASN A 230 10.63 55.68 50.23
N ASN A 231 10.09 55.25 49.08
CA ASN A 231 10.86 55.16 47.84
C ASN A 231 11.27 56.55 47.32
N MET A 232 10.36 57.52 47.38
CA MET A 232 10.60 58.91 47.00
C MET A 232 11.60 59.59 47.94
N ALA A 233 11.55 59.27 49.25
CA ALA A 233 12.56 59.72 50.20
C ALA A 233 13.97 59.24 49.82
N ASN A 234 14.11 57.98 49.37
CA ASN A 234 15.38 57.43 48.90
C ASN A 234 15.88 58.11 47.62
N ILE A 235 14.98 58.50 46.70
CA ILE A 235 15.35 59.30 45.52
C ILE A 235 15.93 60.64 45.96
N TYR A 236 15.23 61.35 46.84
CA TYR A 236 15.74 62.62 47.35
C TYR A 236 17.04 62.46 48.12
N GLN A 237 17.25 61.34 48.81
CA GLN A 237 18.52 61.03 49.45
C GLN A 237 19.66 60.83 48.43
N MET A 238 19.40 60.16 47.30
CA MET A 238 20.38 60.00 46.20
C MET A 238 20.73 61.34 45.55
N MET A 239 19.79 62.27 45.52
CA MET A 239 19.98 63.64 45.02
C MET A 239 20.49 64.62 46.09
N GLU A 240 20.79 64.14 47.30
CA GLU A 240 21.22 64.95 48.44
C GLU A 240 20.23 66.06 48.87
N LYS A 241 18.95 65.90 48.52
CA LYS A 241 17.84 66.77 48.93
C LYS A 241 17.30 66.33 50.31
N TRP A 242 18.11 66.55 51.35
CA TRP A 242 17.89 66.02 52.70
C TRP A 242 16.55 66.41 53.33
N SER A 243 16.12 67.67 53.19
CA SER A 243 14.86 68.17 53.76
C SER A 243 13.64 67.47 53.16
N LEU A 244 13.60 67.33 51.83
CA LEU A 244 12.54 66.61 51.12
C LEU A 244 12.54 65.13 51.47
N SER A 245 13.73 64.51 51.61
CA SER A 245 13.85 63.12 52.04
C SER A 245 13.26 62.89 53.44
N LEU A 246 13.62 63.74 54.41
CA LEU A 246 13.08 63.70 55.78
C LEU A 246 11.55 63.92 55.82
N ALA A 247 11.03 64.85 55.02
CA ALA A 247 9.59 65.10 54.93
C ALA A 247 8.81 63.87 54.39
N ASN A 248 9.38 63.19 53.39
CA ASN A 248 8.80 61.97 52.84
C ASN A 248 8.90 60.78 53.82
N HIS A 249 10.02 60.61 54.53
CA HIS A 249 10.11 59.61 55.60
C HIS A 249 9.12 59.87 56.72
N THR A 250 8.94 61.14 57.12
CA THR A 250 7.95 61.54 58.13
C THR A 250 6.54 61.19 57.69
N SER A 251 6.17 61.51 56.44
CA SER A 251 4.88 61.15 55.85
C SER A 251 4.65 59.63 55.84
N SER A 252 5.70 58.85 55.52
CA SER A 252 5.67 57.38 55.59
C SER A 252 5.44 56.88 57.01
N ILE A 253 6.15 57.43 58.01
CA ILE A 253 6.04 57.07 59.43
C ILE A 253 4.64 57.34 59.95
N THR A 254 4.06 58.52 59.68
CA THR A 254 2.70 58.88 60.13
C THR A 254 1.67 57.85 59.65
N ILE A 255 1.80 57.39 58.40
CA ILE A 255 0.91 56.36 57.87
C ILE A 255 1.16 55.01 58.55
N LYS A 256 2.42 54.60 58.72
CA LYS A 256 2.79 53.34 59.36
C LYS A 256 2.36 53.27 60.83
N GLN A 257 2.45 54.37 61.56
CA GLN A 257 1.93 54.50 62.93
C GLN A 257 0.44 54.21 62.98
N ALA A 258 -0.33 54.81 62.07
CA ALA A 258 -1.77 54.56 61.99
C ALA A 258 -2.13 53.13 61.52
N LEU A 259 -1.18 52.41 60.92
CA LEU A 259 -1.33 51.00 60.53
C LEU A 259 -0.78 50.01 61.57
N GLY A 260 -0.14 50.48 62.64
CA GLY A 260 0.56 49.62 63.59
C GLY A 260 1.81 48.92 63.02
N ASP A 261 2.40 49.44 61.94
CA ASP A 261 3.60 48.85 61.30
C ASP A 261 4.88 49.27 62.05
N THR A 262 5.14 48.64 63.20
CA THR A 262 6.29 48.93 64.07
C THR A 262 7.63 48.72 63.37
N LEU A 263 7.77 47.64 62.59
CA LEU A 263 8.99 47.35 61.83
C LEU A 263 9.26 48.44 60.80
N GLY A 264 8.23 48.83 60.04
CA GLY A 264 8.36 49.88 59.03
C GLY A 264 8.72 51.24 59.62
N ILE A 265 8.26 51.57 60.83
CA ILE A 265 8.63 52.80 61.54
C ILE A 265 10.11 52.75 61.91
N ALA A 266 10.57 51.65 62.50
CA ALA A 266 11.98 51.49 62.88
C ALA A 266 12.91 51.65 61.67
N VAL A 267 12.59 51.00 60.55
CA VAL A 267 13.37 51.14 59.30
C VAL A 267 13.41 52.59 58.81
N SER A 268 12.31 53.35 58.92
CA SER A 268 12.32 54.76 58.55
C SER A 268 13.17 55.61 59.51
N TYR A 269 13.23 55.30 60.80
CA TYR A 269 14.17 55.94 61.73
C TYR A 269 15.63 55.62 61.43
N ILE A 270 15.96 54.41 60.97
CA ILE A 270 17.32 54.09 60.48
C ILE A 270 17.67 55.01 59.31
N ASN A 271 16.78 55.15 58.32
CA ASN A 271 17.04 56.01 57.15
C ASN A 271 17.21 57.48 57.55
N MET A 272 16.37 57.99 58.48
CA MET A 272 16.53 59.34 59.03
C MET A 272 17.87 59.50 59.76
N SER A 273 18.28 58.51 60.55
CA SER A 273 19.59 58.50 61.23
C SER A 273 20.75 58.56 60.23
N VAL A 274 20.68 57.82 59.12
CA VAL A 274 21.67 57.89 58.03
C VAL A 274 21.71 59.29 57.41
N ILE A 275 20.56 59.94 57.20
CA ILE A 275 20.50 61.31 56.67
C ILE A 275 21.19 62.28 57.65
N TYR A 276 20.85 62.22 58.94
CA TYR A 276 21.48 63.08 59.96
C TYR A 276 22.98 62.82 60.11
N LYS A 277 23.44 61.57 59.94
CA LYS A 277 24.86 61.25 59.88
C LYS A 277 25.55 61.98 58.72
N ARG A 278 24.95 61.91 57.52
CA ARG A 278 25.50 62.57 56.31
C ARG A 278 25.52 64.09 56.43
N THR A 279 24.52 64.68 57.09
CA THR A 279 24.47 66.12 57.37
C THR A 279 25.27 66.53 58.62
N LYS A 280 26.06 65.60 59.19
CA LYS A 280 26.92 65.81 60.38
C LYS A 280 26.17 66.22 61.65
N GLN A 281 24.87 65.97 61.73
CA GLN A 281 24.03 66.20 62.91
C GLN A 281 24.04 64.95 63.80
N PHE A 282 25.20 64.61 64.36
CA PHE A 282 25.44 63.32 65.03
C PHE A 282 24.50 63.04 66.22
N ASN A 283 24.14 64.07 67.01
CA ASN A 283 23.20 63.92 68.12
C ASN A 283 21.81 63.47 67.65
N LEU A 284 21.30 64.03 66.54
CA LEU A 284 20.03 63.61 65.95
C LEU A 284 20.15 62.23 65.31
N ALA A 285 21.29 61.93 64.66
CA ALA A 285 21.55 60.61 64.11
C ALA A 285 21.48 59.51 65.19
N ILE A 286 22.14 59.73 66.33
CA ILE A 286 22.11 58.83 67.48
C ILE A 286 20.69 58.71 68.05
N LEU A 287 19.98 59.82 68.24
CA LEU A 287 18.60 59.81 68.76
C LEU A 287 17.67 58.93 67.91
N TYR A 288 17.68 59.10 66.58
CA TYR A 288 16.83 58.31 65.69
C TYR A 288 17.31 56.85 65.58
N GLY A 289 18.62 56.59 65.66
CA GLY A 289 19.14 55.23 65.73
C GLY A 289 18.71 54.49 66.99
N GLU A 290 18.74 55.14 68.16
CA GLU A 290 18.27 54.59 69.43
C GLU A 290 16.75 54.35 69.43
N ARG A 291 15.97 55.27 68.85
CA ARG A 291 14.52 55.07 68.63
C ARG A 291 14.24 53.85 67.76
N SER A 292 15.02 53.64 66.71
CA SER A 292 14.90 52.45 65.87
C SER A 292 15.17 51.18 66.68
N ILE A 293 16.29 51.11 67.41
CA ILE A 293 16.67 49.94 68.19
C ILE A 293 15.61 49.62 69.24
N SER A 294 15.10 50.62 69.96
CA SER A 294 14.04 50.44 70.96
C SER A 294 12.76 49.80 70.38
N LEU A 295 12.42 50.11 69.13
CA LEU A 295 11.31 49.46 68.43
C LEU A 295 11.67 48.04 67.98
N LEU A 296 12.87 47.85 67.44
CA LEU A 296 13.33 46.54 66.95
C LEU A 296 13.51 45.51 68.08
N ASP A 297 13.92 45.94 69.27
CA ASP A 297 14.09 45.05 70.44
C ASP A 297 12.75 44.48 70.95
N LYS A 298 11.63 45.11 70.60
CA LYS A 298 10.27 44.61 70.91
C LYS A 298 9.76 43.61 69.86
N LEU A 299 10.46 43.46 68.75
CA LEU A 299 10.05 42.62 67.63
C LEU A 299 10.81 41.30 67.63
N SER A 300 10.18 40.29 67.02
CA SER A 300 10.75 38.94 66.86
C SER A 300 11.92 38.92 65.86
N THR A 301 12.35 37.72 65.47
CA THR A 301 13.49 37.49 64.56
C THR A 301 13.34 38.15 63.19
N GLU A 302 12.12 38.47 62.74
CA GLU A 302 11.90 39.18 61.48
C GLU A 302 12.55 40.58 61.42
N ALA A 303 12.83 41.16 62.59
CA ALA A 303 13.51 42.44 62.72
C ALA A 303 15.05 42.32 62.73
N ASN A 304 15.62 41.10 62.77
CA ASN A 304 17.07 40.86 62.92
C ASN A 304 17.90 41.58 61.86
N THR A 305 17.48 41.57 60.59
CA THR A 305 18.23 42.27 59.52
C THR A 305 18.29 43.77 59.75
N SER A 306 17.16 44.39 60.10
CA SER A 306 17.09 45.82 60.42
C SER A 306 17.82 46.15 61.71
N ARG A 307 17.78 45.26 62.71
CA ARG A 307 18.49 45.39 63.98
C ARG A 307 20.01 45.34 63.78
N LYS A 308 20.51 44.44 62.93
CA LYS A 308 21.91 44.40 62.52
C LYS A 308 22.33 45.73 61.89
N GLY A 309 21.56 46.20 60.90
CA GLY A 309 21.84 47.48 60.24
C GLY A 309 21.82 48.68 61.19
N ALA A 310 20.91 48.69 62.16
CA ALA A 310 20.88 49.72 63.20
C ALA A 310 22.12 49.65 64.11
N PHE A 311 22.57 48.44 64.50
CA PHE A 311 23.79 48.28 65.30
C PHE A 311 25.04 48.76 64.55
N GLY A 312 25.20 48.40 63.27
CA GLY A 312 26.31 48.90 62.46
C GLY A 312 26.32 50.43 62.35
N LEU A 313 25.14 51.02 62.07
CA LEU A 313 24.99 52.48 62.04
C LEU A 313 25.36 53.15 63.38
N MET A 314 24.93 52.57 64.51
CA MET A 314 25.27 53.09 65.83
C MET A 314 26.76 52.92 66.16
N SER A 315 27.39 51.83 65.72
CA SER A 315 28.83 51.62 65.86
C SER A 315 29.61 52.74 65.18
N GLU A 316 29.33 52.99 63.90
CA GLU A 316 29.96 54.06 63.13
C GLU A 316 29.73 55.44 63.75
N LEU A 317 28.50 55.72 64.20
CA LEU A 317 28.17 57.01 64.84
C LEU A 317 28.97 57.21 66.13
N TYR A 318 29.08 56.18 66.97
CA TYR A 318 29.81 56.26 68.23
C TYR A 318 31.33 56.33 68.02
N GLU A 319 31.84 55.75 66.93
CA GLU A 319 33.24 55.90 66.51
C GLU A 319 33.55 57.35 66.10
N ILE A 320 32.69 57.96 65.27
CA ILE A 320 32.86 59.35 64.79
C ILE A 320 32.92 60.35 65.95
N ILE A 321 32.11 60.16 67.00
CA ILE A 321 32.10 61.05 68.17
C ILE A 321 33.18 60.70 69.21
N GLY A 322 34.03 59.69 68.95
CA GLY A 322 35.13 59.28 69.83
C GLY A 322 34.73 58.38 71.01
N ASN A 323 33.50 57.86 71.07
CA ASN A 323 33.06 56.95 72.14
C ASN A 323 33.38 55.49 71.79
N GLN A 324 34.65 55.10 71.95
CA GLN A 324 35.14 53.77 71.61
C GLN A 324 34.41 52.63 72.34
N ARG A 325 34.00 52.85 73.60
CA ARG A 325 33.30 51.83 74.40
C ARG A 325 31.95 51.47 73.79
N LYS A 326 31.13 52.48 73.44
CA LYS A 326 29.82 52.25 72.82
C LYS A 326 29.96 51.75 71.38
N ALA A 327 30.94 52.26 70.63
CA ALA A 327 31.24 51.77 69.28
C ALA A 327 31.52 50.26 69.30
N LEU A 328 32.46 49.80 70.14
CA LEU A 328 32.79 48.38 70.27
C LEU A 328 31.60 47.53 70.74
N MET A 329 30.77 48.05 71.65
CA MET A 329 29.56 47.35 72.11
C MET A 329 28.60 47.08 70.94
N TYR A 330 28.31 48.10 70.11
CA TYR A 330 27.43 47.95 68.96
C TYR A 330 28.06 47.10 67.84
N ALA A 331 29.36 47.23 67.58
CA ALA A 331 30.09 46.38 66.65
C ALA A 331 30.00 44.88 67.03
N ARG A 332 30.12 44.55 68.32
CA ARG A 332 29.95 43.16 68.80
C ARG A 332 28.53 42.67 68.57
N ARG A 333 27.51 43.47 68.93
CA ARG A 333 26.10 43.12 68.70
C ARG A 333 25.79 42.92 67.22
N GLU A 334 26.33 43.77 66.36
CA GLU A 334 26.19 43.62 64.91
C GLU A 334 26.81 42.31 64.44
N ARG A 335 28.05 42.01 64.85
CA ARG A 335 28.77 40.80 64.46
C ARG A 335 28.06 39.53 64.90
N ASP A 336 27.64 39.47 66.16
CA ASP A 336 26.99 38.28 66.72
C ASP A 336 25.63 38.04 66.02
N LEU A 337 24.87 39.10 65.74
CA LEU A 337 23.64 39.01 64.96
C LEU A 337 23.89 38.69 63.48
N ALA A 338 24.99 39.14 62.90
CA ALA A 338 25.41 38.78 61.55
C ALA A 338 25.71 37.28 61.43
N GLN A 339 26.34 36.69 62.45
CA GLN A 339 26.58 35.25 62.50
C GLN A 339 25.26 34.47 62.59
N GLN A 340 24.32 34.90 63.44
CA GLN A 340 22.99 34.30 63.53
C GLN A 340 22.24 34.38 62.19
N LEU A 341 22.21 35.56 61.57
CA LEU A 341 21.58 35.76 60.27
C LEU A 341 22.19 34.89 59.18
N ARG A 342 23.52 34.67 59.19
CA ARG A 342 24.16 33.79 58.22
C ARG A 342 23.66 32.34 58.34
N ILE A 343 23.54 31.84 59.57
CA ILE A 343 22.99 30.50 59.83
C ILE A 343 21.53 30.42 59.40
N GLU A 344 20.74 31.45 59.70
CA GLU A 344 19.35 31.55 59.25
C GLU A 344 19.25 31.57 57.71
N GLU A 345 20.09 32.36 57.03
CA GLU A 345 20.17 32.44 55.56
C GLU A 345 20.58 31.10 54.93
N GLU A 346 21.52 30.36 55.52
CA GLU A 346 21.90 29.02 55.07
C GLU A 346 20.75 28.02 55.23
N ALA A 347 20.09 27.98 56.40
CA ALA A 347 18.98 27.06 56.68
C ALA A 347 17.78 27.22 55.74
N THR A 348 17.65 28.40 55.18
CA THR A 348 16.52 28.81 54.37
C THR A 348 16.79 28.82 52.89
N LEU A 349 18.06 28.96 52.49
CA LEU A 349 18.53 28.50 51.19
C LEU A 349 18.29 26.99 51.05
N ILE A 350 18.55 26.21 52.11
CA ILE A 350 18.25 24.77 52.15
C ILE A 350 16.74 24.53 51.98
N ASP A 351 15.89 25.15 52.81
CA ASP A 351 14.42 25.03 52.65
C ASP A 351 13.93 25.49 51.27
N LEU A 352 14.44 26.60 50.74
CA LEU A 352 14.11 27.05 49.40
C LEU A 352 14.54 26.03 48.34
N PHE A 353 15.70 25.39 48.52
CA PHE A 353 16.20 24.36 47.62
C PHE A 353 15.33 23.10 47.66
N GLU A 354 14.93 22.64 48.84
CA GLU A 354 13.98 21.54 49.03
C GLU A 354 12.63 21.85 48.37
N LYS A 355 12.06 23.04 48.64
CA LYS A 355 10.82 23.50 48.01
C LYS A 355 10.92 23.59 46.49
N LYS A 356 12.07 24.04 45.97
CA LYS A 356 12.34 24.06 44.53
C LYS A 356 12.44 22.67 43.95
N GLN A 357 13.04 21.73 44.68
CA GLN A 357 13.17 20.34 44.26
C GLN A 357 11.79 19.67 44.18
N ASP A 358 10.92 19.92 45.16
CA ASP A 358 9.52 19.48 45.13
C ASP A 358 8.83 20.01 43.88
N VAL A 359 8.88 21.33 43.64
CA VAL A 359 8.25 21.97 42.47
C VAL A 359 8.77 21.37 41.16
N LYS A 360 10.10 21.18 41.04
CA LYS A 360 10.69 20.53 39.87
C LYS A 360 10.20 19.09 39.72
N PHE A 361 10.16 18.32 40.79
CA PHE A 361 9.64 16.96 40.78
C PHE A 361 8.18 16.93 40.30
N TYR A 362 7.32 17.82 40.79
CA TYR A 362 5.95 17.97 40.31
C TYR A 362 5.89 18.25 38.80
N THR A 363 6.68 19.21 38.30
CA THR A 363 6.69 19.53 36.85
C THR A 363 7.22 18.39 35.97
N ILE A 364 8.24 17.66 36.43
CA ILE A 364 8.80 16.50 35.71
C ILE A 364 7.83 15.33 35.73
N SER A 365 7.20 15.06 36.88
CA SER A 365 6.21 13.99 37.00
C SER A 365 5.06 14.19 36.01
N ASP A 366 4.63 15.44 35.83
CA ASP A 366 3.57 15.80 34.90
C ASP A 366 3.99 15.67 33.43
N SER A 367 5.19 16.15 33.07
CA SER A 367 5.71 15.99 31.72
C SER A 367 5.88 14.50 31.35
N LEU A 368 6.27 13.67 32.32
CA LEU A 368 6.36 12.22 32.17
C LEU A 368 4.99 11.57 31.98
N VAL A 369 3.96 11.99 32.73
CA VAL A 369 2.57 11.53 32.55
C VAL A 369 2.05 11.89 31.15
N LYS A 370 2.31 13.12 30.70
CA LYS A 370 1.91 13.58 29.36
C LYS A 370 2.61 12.79 28.26
N SER A 371 3.93 12.62 28.37
CA SER A 371 4.72 11.82 27.44
C SER A 371 4.24 10.36 27.39
N LYS A 372 3.93 9.77 28.54
CA LYS A 372 3.34 8.42 28.62
C LYS A 372 1.99 8.34 27.90
N LYS A 373 1.13 9.34 28.05
CA LYS A 373 -0.17 9.39 27.36
C LYS A 373 -0.01 9.51 25.85
N GLU A 374 0.89 10.36 25.37
CA GLU A 374 1.21 10.49 23.94
C GLU A 374 1.82 9.22 23.35
N LEU A 375 2.68 8.54 24.12
CA LEU A 375 3.23 7.25 23.71
C LEU A 375 2.12 6.18 23.64
N GLN A 376 1.20 6.18 24.60
CA GLN A 376 0.06 5.25 24.61
C GLN A 376 -0.88 5.48 23.42
N THR A 377 -1.16 6.73 23.04
CA THR A 377 -2.01 7.02 21.88
C THR A 377 -1.35 6.57 20.59
N LYS A 378 -0.05 6.82 20.41
CA LYS A 378 0.74 6.31 19.27
C LYS A 378 0.76 4.79 19.23
N PHE A 379 0.95 4.13 20.37
CA PHE A 379 0.93 2.68 20.47
C PHE A 379 -0.44 2.11 20.07
N ASN A 380 -1.53 2.71 20.55
CA ASN A 380 -2.89 2.29 20.18
C ASN A 380 -3.16 2.48 18.68
N ALA A 381 -2.71 3.59 18.09
CA ALA A 381 -2.84 3.85 16.65
C ALA A 381 -2.07 2.83 15.80
N ALA A 382 -0.82 2.53 16.17
CA ALA A 382 -0.02 1.51 15.49
C ALA A 382 -0.63 0.10 15.65
N LYS A 383 -1.24 -0.20 16.80
CA LYS A 383 -1.97 -1.45 17.01
C LYS A 383 -3.19 -1.55 16.09
N THR A 384 -3.96 -0.47 15.93
CA THR A 384 -5.13 -0.47 15.02
C THR A 384 -4.71 -0.62 13.55
N GLU A 385 -3.62 0.03 13.13
CA GLU A 385 -3.08 -0.08 11.77
C GLU A 385 -2.61 -1.51 11.45
N ASN A 386 -1.87 -2.14 12.37
CA ASN A 386 -1.44 -3.53 12.22
C ASN A 386 -2.63 -4.52 12.19
N ALA A 387 -3.69 -4.25 12.97
CA ALA A 387 -4.90 -5.05 12.94
C ALA A 387 -5.62 -4.94 11.58
N SER A 388 -5.73 -3.75 10.98
CA SER A 388 -6.30 -3.58 9.64
C SER A 388 -5.48 -4.31 8.57
N LEU A 389 -4.15 -4.21 8.62
CA LEU A 389 -3.27 -4.88 7.65
C LEU A 389 -3.36 -6.41 7.75
N THR A 390 -3.43 -6.94 8.98
CA THR A 390 -3.61 -8.38 9.22
C THR A 390 -4.94 -8.87 8.65
N ARG A 391 -6.00 -8.08 8.81
CA ARG A 391 -7.33 -8.40 8.27
C ARG A 391 -7.34 -8.39 6.74
N GLU A 392 -6.69 -7.41 6.11
CA GLU A 392 -6.54 -7.35 4.65
C GLU A 392 -5.80 -8.58 4.10
N LYS A 393 -4.66 -8.94 4.72
CA LYS A 393 -3.93 -10.17 4.35
C LYS A 393 -4.79 -11.43 4.49
N SER A 394 -5.57 -11.52 5.58
CA SER A 394 -6.49 -12.65 5.78
C SER A 394 -7.56 -12.74 4.69
N TYR A 395 -8.11 -11.60 4.23
CA TYR A 395 -9.07 -11.59 3.13
C TYR A 395 -8.44 -12.09 1.83
N VAL A 396 -7.25 -11.61 1.48
CA VAL A 396 -6.53 -12.05 0.26
C VAL A 396 -6.24 -13.55 0.27
N ILE A 397 -5.80 -14.09 1.42
CA ILE A 397 -5.57 -15.54 1.57
C ILE A 397 -6.89 -16.31 1.38
N SER A 398 -7.98 -15.86 2.01
CA SER A 398 -9.28 -16.53 1.92
C SER A 398 -9.86 -16.55 0.49
N THR A 399 -9.77 -15.45 -0.25
CA THR A 399 -10.25 -15.38 -1.64
C THR A 399 -9.40 -16.23 -2.58
N SER A 400 -8.09 -16.27 -2.35
CA SER A 400 -7.16 -17.12 -3.09
C SER A 400 -7.47 -18.61 -2.90
N LEU A 401 -7.78 -19.04 -1.67
CA LEU A 401 -8.19 -20.43 -1.39
C LEU A 401 -9.49 -20.81 -2.10
N ILE A 402 -10.47 -19.90 -2.18
CA ILE A 402 -11.74 -20.13 -2.89
C ILE A 402 -11.49 -20.34 -4.39
N ILE A 403 -10.63 -19.50 -5.00
CA ILE A 403 -10.28 -19.62 -6.43
C ILE A 403 -9.63 -20.98 -6.71
N VAL A 404 -8.67 -21.40 -5.86
CA VAL A 404 -8.02 -22.70 -5.98
C VAL A 404 -9.03 -23.84 -5.86
N ALA A 405 -9.98 -23.76 -4.91
CA ALA A 405 -11.01 -24.77 -4.75
C ALA A 405 -11.93 -24.87 -5.99
N ILE A 406 -12.32 -23.74 -6.58
CA ILE A 406 -13.11 -23.71 -7.82
C ILE A 406 -12.34 -24.36 -8.97
N LEU A 407 -11.05 -24.03 -9.15
CA LEU A 407 -10.21 -24.63 -10.19
C LEU A 407 -10.08 -26.15 -10.03
N LEU A 408 -9.86 -26.63 -8.81
CA LEU A 408 -9.79 -28.06 -8.51
C LEU A 408 -11.12 -28.77 -8.79
N SER A 409 -12.24 -28.15 -8.45
CA SER A 409 -13.57 -28.70 -8.76
C SER A 409 -13.81 -28.80 -10.27
N GLY A 410 -13.40 -27.79 -11.04
CA GLY A 410 -13.48 -27.80 -12.50
C GLY A 410 -12.63 -28.90 -13.13
N LEU A 411 -11.41 -29.10 -12.64
CA LEU A 411 -10.54 -30.21 -13.08
C LEU A 411 -11.14 -31.58 -12.76
N ALA A 412 -11.73 -31.75 -11.58
CA ALA A 412 -12.39 -33.00 -11.19
C ALA A 412 -13.59 -33.31 -12.09
N ILE A 413 -14.41 -32.29 -12.41
CA ILE A 413 -15.53 -32.42 -13.35
C ILE A 413 -15.01 -32.82 -14.73
N MET A 414 -14.00 -32.12 -15.25
CA MET A 414 -13.39 -32.41 -16.54
C MET A 414 -12.83 -33.83 -16.62
N TYR A 415 -12.14 -34.28 -15.56
CA TYR A 415 -11.63 -35.64 -15.43
C TYR A 415 -12.77 -36.68 -15.48
N TYR A 416 -13.86 -36.43 -14.75
CA TYR A 416 -15.04 -37.30 -14.76
C TYR A 416 -15.69 -37.42 -16.15
N TRP A 417 -15.85 -36.29 -16.86
CA TRP A 417 -16.35 -36.30 -18.24
C TRP A 417 -15.44 -37.07 -19.19
N ARG A 418 -14.12 -36.88 -19.07
CA ARG A 418 -13.13 -37.62 -19.86
C ARG A 418 -13.20 -39.11 -19.59
N TYR A 419 -13.28 -39.52 -18.33
CA TYR A 419 -13.43 -40.91 -17.94
C TYR A 419 -14.69 -41.54 -18.57
N LYS A 420 -15.84 -40.87 -18.46
CA LYS A 420 -17.11 -41.34 -19.05
C LYS A 420 -17.03 -41.45 -20.57
N SER A 421 -16.49 -40.43 -21.24
CA SER A 421 -16.32 -40.42 -22.70
C SER A 421 -15.40 -41.55 -23.17
N THR A 422 -14.29 -41.79 -22.47
CA THR A 422 -13.36 -42.88 -22.82
C THR A 422 -14.01 -44.25 -22.71
N LYS A 423 -14.95 -44.45 -21.78
CA LYS A 423 -15.69 -45.71 -21.63
C LYS A 423 -16.60 -45.98 -22.84
N VAL A 424 -17.40 -44.98 -23.23
CA VAL A 424 -18.33 -45.10 -24.38
C VAL A 424 -17.57 -45.40 -25.67
N ILE A 425 -16.45 -44.69 -25.92
CA ILE A 425 -15.63 -44.89 -27.13
C ILE A 425 -15.06 -46.31 -27.21
N LYS A 426 -14.72 -46.94 -26.07
CA LYS A 426 -14.22 -48.32 -26.06
C LYS A 426 -15.28 -49.35 -26.45
N GLU A 427 -16.49 -49.20 -25.94
CA GLU A 427 -17.61 -50.11 -26.25
C GLU A 427 -17.97 -50.04 -27.75
N GLU A 428 -17.98 -48.84 -28.33
CA GLU A 428 -18.22 -48.63 -29.77
C GLU A 428 -17.10 -49.22 -30.65
N LEU A 429 -15.84 -49.15 -30.19
CA LEU A 429 -14.69 -49.71 -30.88
C LEU A 429 -14.72 -51.26 -30.90
N GLU A 430 -15.22 -51.90 -29.84
CA GLU A 430 -15.34 -53.37 -29.80
C GLU A 430 -16.36 -53.88 -30.83
N ILE A 431 -17.55 -53.27 -30.89
CA ILE A 431 -18.60 -53.64 -31.87
C ILE A 431 -18.10 -53.49 -33.30
N THR A 432 -17.44 -52.37 -33.61
CA THR A 432 -16.93 -52.10 -34.96
C THR A 432 -15.88 -53.11 -35.41
N ASN A 433 -15.04 -53.60 -34.49
CA ASN A 433 -14.03 -54.60 -34.81
C ASN A 433 -14.65 -55.96 -35.16
N GLU A 434 -15.69 -56.39 -34.44
CA GLU A 434 -16.36 -57.67 -34.73
C GLU A 434 -17.00 -57.70 -36.13
N GLU A 435 -17.62 -56.60 -36.55
CA GLU A 435 -18.20 -56.46 -37.91
C GLU A 435 -17.12 -56.56 -39.02
N LEU A 436 -15.95 -55.96 -38.78
CA LEU A 436 -14.82 -56.02 -39.71
C LEU A 436 -14.29 -57.45 -39.87
N TYR A 437 -14.23 -58.23 -38.78
CA TYR A 437 -13.78 -59.62 -38.84
C TYR A 437 -14.72 -60.50 -39.69
N ALA A 438 -16.04 -60.36 -39.53
CA ALA A 438 -17.02 -61.16 -40.28
C ALA A 438 -16.96 -60.91 -41.80
N THR A 439 -16.79 -59.64 -42.20
CA THR A 439 -16.73 -59.24 -43.61
C THR A 439 -15.47 -59.80 -44.31
N ARG A 440 -14.35 -59.87 -43.58
CA ARG A 440 -13.07 -60.35 -44.13
C ARG A 440 -13.10 -61.84 -44.46
N ILE A 441 -13.68 -62.66 -43.59
CA ILE A 441 -13.78 -64.12 -43.78
C ILE A 441 -14.61 -64.45 -45.02
N GLY A 442 -15.77 -63.80 -45.20
CA GLY A 442 -16.64 -64.06 -46.35
C GLY A 442 -16.00 -63.71 -47.71
N LYS A 443 -15.05 -62.77 -47.74
CA LYS A 443 -14.31 -62.42 -48.96
C LYS A 443 -13.28 -63.50 -49.33
N GLU A 444 -12.54 -64.02 -48.35
CA GLU A 444 -11.50 -65.04 -48.58
C GLU A 444 -12.10 -66.36 -49.11
N GLU A 445 -13.25 -66.80 -48.60
CA GLU A 445 -13.93 -68.02 -49.08
C GLU A 445 -14.31 -67.94 -50.57
N LYS A 446 -14.75 -66.76 -51.02
CA LYS A 446 -15.17 -66.53 -52.41
C LYS A 446 -14.00 -66.57 -53.39
N GLU A 447 -12.84 -66.06 -52.99
CA GLU A 447 -11.62 -66.07 -53.83
C GLU A 447 -11.06 -67.49 -54.02
N VAL A 448 -11.07 -68.33 -52.98
CA VAL A 448 -10.59 -69.71 -53.04
C VAL A 448 -11.45 -70.58 -53.96
N LEU A 449 -12.78 -70.43 -53.89
CA LEU A 449 -13.70 -71.20 -54.73
C LEU A 449 -13.48 -70.96 -56.22
N LEU A 450 -13.21 -69.70 -56.60
CA LEU A 450 -12.97 -69.35 -58.01
C LEU A 450 -11.69 -70.00 -58.55
N GLN A 451 -10.60 -70.02 -57.79
CA GLN A 451 -9.35 -70.66 -58.22
C GLN A 451 -9.52 -72.16 -58.53
N GLU A 452 -10.28 -72.88 -57.70
CA GLU A 452 -10.54 -74.32 -57.88
C GLU A 452 -11.28 -74.62 -59.20
N ILE A 453 -12.25 -73.78 -59.58
CA ILE A 453 -12.98 -73.93 -60.85
C ILE A 453 -12.02 -73.84 -62.04
N HIS A 454 -11.13 -72.85 -62.05
CA HIS A 454 -10.22 -72.62 -63.17
C HIS A 454 -9.21 -73.76 -63.36
N HIS A 455 -8.68 -74.31 -62.27
CA HIS A 455 -7.80 -75.48 -62.34
C HIS A 455 -8.49 -76.69 -62.98
N ARG A 456 -9.79 -76.89 -62.72
CA ARG A 456 -10.56 -78.00 -63.30
C ARG A 456 -10.79 -77.85 -64.80
N VAL A 457 -11.06 -76.63 -65.28
CA VAL A 457 -11.25 -76.37 -66.71
C VAL A 457 -9.98 -76.68 -67.49
N LYS A 458 -8.81 -76.25 -67.00
CA LYS A 458 -7.51 -76.58 -67.59
C LYS A 458 -7.29 -78.10 -67.66
N ASN A 459 -7.54 -78.80 -66.56
CA ASN A 459 -7.39 -80.26 -66.50
C ASN A 459 -8.31 -80.97 -67.50
N ASN A 460 -9.55 -80.51 -67.65
CA ASN A 460 -10.49 -81.09 -68.62
C ASN A 460 -10.02 -80.91 -70.06
N MET A 461 -9.52 -79.72 -70.44
CA MET A 461 -8.99 -79.48 -71.78
C MET A 461 -7.76 -80.35 -72.09
N GLN A 462 -6.88 -80.57 -71.11
CA GLN A 462 -5.73 -81.47 -71.27
C GLN A 462 -6.13 -82.93 -71.50
N ILE A 463 -7.19 -83.39 -70.84
CA ILE A 463 -7.75 -84.74 -71.04
C ILE A 463 -8.30 -84.85 -72.47
N ILE A 464 -9.10 -83.87 -72.92
CA ILE A 464 -9.67 -83.86 -74.26
C ILE A 464 -8.59 -83.87 -75.34
N SER A 465 -7.57 -82.99 -75.21
CA SER A 465 -6.43 -82.94 -76.15
C SER A 465 -5.66 -84.27 -76.21
N SER A 466 -5.52 -84.96 -75.08
CA SER A 466 -4.87 -86.27 -75.02
C SER A 466 -5.68 -87.37 -75.71
N LEU A 467 -7.01 -87.37 -75.56
CA LEU A 467 -7.91 -88.30 -76.25
C LEU A 467 -7.87 -88.10 -77.77
N ILE A 468 -7.94 -86.85 -78.24
CA ILE A 468 -7.85 -86.51 -79.67
C ILE A 468 -6.50 -86.95 -80.25
N ARG A 469 -5.39 -86.74 -79.54
CA ARG A 469 -4.06 -87.22 -79.97
C ARG A 469 -4.02 -88.73 -80.17
N LEU A 470 -4.55 -89.47 -79.20
CA LEU A 470 -4.57 -90.93 -79.24
C LEU A 470 -5.42 -91.44 -80.42
N GLN A 471 -6.57 -90.81 -80.68
CA GLN A 471 -7.42 -91.15 -81.83
C GLN A 471 -6.76 -90.75 -83.16
N SER A 472 -6.15 -89.56 -83.24
CA SER A 472 -5.44 -89.08 -84.45
C SER A 472 -4.33 -90.02 -84.90
N ASN A 473 -3.58 -90.61 -83.96
CA ASN A 473 -2.51 -91.55 -84.26
C ASN A 473 -3.00 -92.87 -84.89
N GLN A 474 -4.30 -93.20 -84.77
CA GLN A 474 -4.90 -94.41 -85.34
C GLN A 474 -5.49 -94.18 -86.75
N ILE A 475 -5.45 -92.95 -87.27
CA ILE A 475 -6.01 -92.59 -88.57
C ILE A 475 -4.92 -92.72 -89.65
N GLU A 476 -5.17 -93.56 -90.66
CA GLU A 476 -4.25 -93.79 -91.78
C GLU A 476 -4.36 -92.72 -92.88
N ASP A 477 -5.56 -92.17 -93.08
CA ASP A 477 -5.78 -91.08 -94.05
C ASP A 477 -5.10 -89.79 -93.58
N LYS A 478 -4.14 -89.34 -94.36
CA LYS A 478 -3.33 -88.15 -94.06
C LYS A 478 -4.21 -86.90 -93.90
N LYS A 479 -5.25 -86.75 -94.72
CA LYS A 479 -6.14 -85.58 -94.70
C LYS A 479 -6.96 -85.54 -93.41
N THR A 480 -7.53 -86.67 -92.99
CA THR A 480 -8.28 -86.77 -91.73
C THR A 480 -7.36 -86.66 -90.51
N GLN A 481 -6.15 -87.23 -90.55
CA GLN A 481 -5.17 -87.07 -89.48
C GLN A 481 -4.79 -85.60 -89.26
N ASP A 482 -4.59 -84.84 -90.34
CA ASP A 482 -4.25 -83.42 -90.26
C ASP A 482 -5.42 -82.59 -89.72
N LEU A 483 -6.69 -82.95 -90.00
CA LEU A 483 -7.88 -82.35 -89.38
C LEU A 483 -7.96 -82.58 -87.86
N PHE A 484 -7.61 -83.78 -87.39
CA PHE A 484 -7.55 -84.07 -85.95
C PHE A 484 -6.40 -83.33 -85.26
N LYS A 485 -5.25 -83.19 -85.93
CA LYS A 485 -4.14 -82.37 -85.43
C LYS A 485 -4.52 -80.90 -85.33
N GLU A 486 -5.25 -80.39 -86.31
CA GLU A 486 -5.81 -79.05 -86.27
C GLU A 486 -6.77 -78.85 -85.10
N THR A 487 -7.67 -79.81 -84.87
CA THR A 487 -8.59 -79.77 -83.71
C THR A 487 -7.81 -79.78 -82.39
N GLN A 488 -6.75 -80.58 -82.31
CA GLN A 488 -5.89 -80.63 -81.13
C GLN A 488 -5.18 -79.29 -80.88
N LEU A 489 -4.65 -78.65 -81.94
CA LEU A 489 -4.01 -77.35 -81.83
C LEU A 489 -5.00 -76.28 -81.33
N ARG A 490 -6.25 -76.30 -81.79
CA ARG A 490 -7.30 -75.38 -81.30
C ARG A 490 -7.59 -75.57 -79.81
N ILE A 491 -7.71 -76.82 -79.33
CA ILE A 491 -7.95 -77.10 -77.89
C ILE A 491 -6.75 -76.69 -77.04
N ASN A 492 -5.53 -76.89 -77.53
CA ASN A 492 -4.33 -76.45 -76.82
C ASN A 492 -4.24 -74.91 -76.74
N SER A 493 -4.61 -74.20 -77.80
CA SER A 493 -4.73 -72.74 -77.77
C SER A 493 -5.78 -72.29 -76.75
N MET A 494 -6.97 -72.91 -76.73
CA MET A 494 -8.00 -72.62 -75.71
C MET A 494 -7.51 -72.87 -74.27
N ALA A 495 -6.76 -73.94 -74.04
CA ALA A 495 -6.18 -74.23 -72.73
C ALA A 495 -5.13 -73.18 -72.30
N LEU A 496 -4.32 -72.69 -73.24
CA LEU A 496 -3.36 -71.61 -73.01
C LEU A 496 -4.07 -70.29 -72.66
N VAL A 497 -5.16 -69.98 -73.36
CA VAL A 497 -6.01 -68.82 -73.06
C VAL A 497 -6.54 -68.89 -71.63
N HIS A 498 -7.10 -70.03 -71.24
CA HIS A 498 -7.59 -70.24 -69.89
C HIS A 498 -6.50 -70.16 -68.81
N GLU A 499 -5.27 -70.62 -69.09
CA GLU A 499 -4.16 -70.54 -68.14
C GLU A 499 -3.67 -69.09 -67.94
N GLN A 500 -3.60 -68.30 -69.01
CA GLN A 500 -3.17 -66.90 -68.95
C GLN A 500 -4.19 -66.01 -68.22
N LEU A 501 -5.49 -66.23 -68.45
CA LEU A 501 -6.57 -65.41 -67.87
C LEU A 501 -6.61 -65.43 -66.34
N TYR A 502 -6.27 -66.57 -65.71
CA TYR A 502 -6.53 -66.78 -64.28
C TYR A 502 -5.25 -66.87 -63.42
N ARG A 503 -4.08 -66.56 -63.99
CA ARG A 503 -2.81 -66.46 -63.25
C ARG A 503 -2.65 -65.10 -62.56
N THR A 504 -3.34 -64.06 -63.03
CA THR A 504 -3.34 -62.72 -62.43
C THR A 504 -4.37 -62.63 -61.31
N LYS A 505 -3.96 -62.16 -60.12
CA LYS A 505 -4.82 -62.03 -58.91
C LYS A 505 -5.96 -60.99 -59.04
N ASN A 506 -6.18 -60.41 -60.22
CA ASN A 506 -7.23 -59.44 -60.50
C ASN A 506 -8.16 -60.03 -61.56
N PHE A 507 -9.39 -60.35 -61.16
CA PHE A 507 -10.35 -61.11 -61.96
C PHE A 507 -11.21 -60.26 -62.89
N GLU A 508 -11.00 -58.94 -62.92
CA GLU A 508 -11.87 -58.01 -63.67
C GLU A 508 -11.22 -57.50 -64.97
N THR A 509 -9.89 -57.54 -65.11
CA THR A 509 -9.19 -56.99 -66.28
C THR A 509 -7.85 -57.68 -66.53
N LEU A 510 -7.55 -58.07 -67.79
CA LEU A 510 -6.28 -58.69 -68.20
C LEU A 510 -5.46 -57.76 -69.09
N GLU A 511 -4.13 -57.83 -68.97
CA GLU A 511 -3.20 -57.19 -69.91
C GLU A 511 -3.25 -57.85 -71.30
N LEU A 512 -3.90 -57.18 -72.25
CA LEU A 512 -4.21 -57.75 -73.56
C LEU A 512 -2.98 -57.91 -74.46
N SER A 513 -2.03 -56.97 -74.38
CA SER A 513 -0.79 -56.99 -75.19
C SER A 513 0.07 -58.23 -74.90
N GLY A 514 0.32 -58.52 -73.62
CA GLY A 514 1.06 -59.72 -73.21
C GLY A 514 0.33 -61.02 -73.60
N TYR A 515 -1.00 -61.03 -73.50
CA TYR A 515 -1.82 -62.18 -73.88
C TYR A 515 -1.74 -62.52 -75.37
N LEU A 516 -1.98 -61.54 -76.26
CA LEU A 516 -1.95 -61.77 -77.72
C LEU A 516 -0.54 -62.13 -78.20
N SER A 517 0.49 -61.50 -77.64
CA SER A 517 1.89 -61.83 -77.93
C SER A 517 2.22 -63.28 -77.60
N ALA A 518 1.84 -63.74 -76.40
CA ALA A 518 2.08 -65.12 -75.99
C ALA A 518 1.33 -66.15 -76.86
N LEU A 519 0.09 -65.84 -77.27
CA LEU A 519 -0.71 -66.67 -78.16
C LEU A 519 -0.06 -66.81 -79.55
N ILE A 520 0.34 -65.69 -80.16
CA ILE A 520 0.94 -65.68 -81.50
C ILE A 520 2.30 -66.38 -81.49
N GLU A 521 3.15 -66.15 -80.49
CA GLU A 521 4.40 -66.89 -80.34
C GLU A 521 4.18 -68.41 -80.22
N HIS A 522 3.16 -68.82 -79.47
CA HIS A 522 2.81 -70.23 -79.32
C HIS A 522 2.37 -70.85 -80.65
N LEU A 523 1.60 -70.11 -81.46
CA LEU A 523 1.16 -70.56 -82.78
C LEU A 523 2.31 -70.67 -83.78
N ILE A 524 3.20 -69.68 -83.82
CA ILE A 524 4.41 -69.71 -84.68
C ILE A 524 5.26 -70.95 -84.35
N ARG A 525 5.52 -71.19 -83.05
CA ARG A 525 6.27 -72.37 -82.59
C ARG A 525 5.60 -73.69 -82.97
N SER A 526 4.27 -73.74 -82.98
CA SER A 526 3.52 -74.98 -83.21
C SER A 526 3.40 -75.37 -84.68
N TYR A 527 3.30 -74.39 -85.59
CA TYR A 527 3.04 -74.64 -87.02
C TYR A 527 4.29 -74.68 -87.91
N GLN A 528 5.32 -73.87 -87.64
CA GLN A 528 6.36 -73.57 -88.65
C GLN A 528 7.80 -73.98 -88.26
N GLY A 529 8.02 -74.60 -87.09
CA GLY A 529 9.34 -75.13 -86.71
C GLY A 529 10.49 -74.12 -86.90
N ASN A 530 11.52 -74.49 -87.68
CA ASN A 530 12.76 -73.72 -87.89
C ASN A 530 12.67 -72.51 -88.86
N LYS A 531 11.48 -72.04 -89.26
CA LYS A 531 11.36 -70.82 -90.10
C LYS A 531 11.39 -69.53 -89.28
N ASN A 532 12.00 -68.47 -89.80
CA ASN A 532 12.13 -67.17 -89.13
C ASN A 532 10.93 -66.25 -89.43
N ILE A 533 9.78 -66.54 -88.82
CA ILE A 533 8.61 -65.67 -88.87
C ILE A 533 8.64 -64.69 -87.70
N LEU A 534 8.71 -63.39 -88.00
CA LEU A 534 8.64 -62.32 -87.01
C LEU A 534 7.17 -61.96 -86.74
N ASN A 535 6.86 -61.59 -85.50
CA ASN A 535 5.56 -61.02 -85.15
C ASN A 535 5.72 -59.58 -84.67
N LYS A 536 4.71 -58.76 -84.95
CA LYS A 536 4.56 -57.42 -84.39
C LYS A 536 3.16 -57.33 -83.80
N VAL A 537 3.09 -57.17 -82.48
CA VAL A 537 1.83 -57.02 -81.75
C VAL A 537 1.82 -55.62 -81.16
N ASP A 538 0.83 -54.82 -81.57
CA ASP A 538 0.63 -53.45 -81.09
C ASP A 538 -0.79 -53.31 -80.56
N VAL A 539 -0.92 -52.95 -79.28
CA VAL A 539 -2.23 -52.85 -78.61
C VAL A 539 -2.26 -51.52 -77.86
N SER A 540 -3.20 -50.64 -78.20
CA SER A 540 -3.23 -49.26 -77.69
C SER A 540 -3.86 -49.12 -76.31
N PHE A 541 -4.44 -50.18 -75.75
CA PHE A 541 -5.11 -50.17 -74.45
C PHE A 541 -4.64 -51.33 -73.57
N SER A 542 -4.60 -51.06 -72.26
CA SER A 542 -3.93 -51.96 -71.31
C SER A 542 -4.81 -53.10 -70.80
N LYS A 543 -6.14 -52.99 -70.86
CA LYS A 543 -7.05 -53.88 -70.12
C LYS A 543 -8.38 -54.11 -70.83
N ALA A 544 -8.79 -55.38 -70.95
CA ALA A 544 -10.10 -55.78 -71.46
C ALA A 544 -10.82 -56.73 -70.47
N SER A 545 -12.15 -56.82 -70.57
CA SER A 545 -12.97 -57.75 -69.79
C SER A 545 -12.77 -59.19 -70.26
N ILE A 546 -12.91 -60.16 -69.34
CA ILE A 546 -12.71 -61.59 -69.64
C ILE A 546 -13.70 -62.07 -70.71
N ASP A 547 -14.94 -61.58 -70.66
CA ASP A 547 -16.03 -62.00 -71.55
C ASP A 547 -15.73 -61.71 -73.02
N SER A 548 -14.87 -60.72 -73.30
CA SER A 548 -14.52 -60.32 -74.65
C SER A 548 -13.13 -60.78 -75.08
N ILE A 549 -12.20 -61.00 -74.15
CA ILE A 549 -10.85 -61.50 -74.46
C ILE A 549 -10.91 -62.91 -75.07
N ILE A 550 -11.79 -63.78 -74.56
CA ILE A 550 -11.88 -65.18 -75.02
C ILE A 550 -12.27 -65.23 -76.51
N PRO A 551 -13.37 -64.59 -76.96
CA PRO A 551 -13.70 -64.54 -78.39
C PRO A 551 -12.59 -63.90 -79.25
N ILE A 552 -11.97 -62.81 -78.79
CA ILE A 552 -10.89 -62.11 -79.51
C ILE A 552 -9.69 -63.03 -79.71
N GLY A 553 -9.26 -63.74 -78.67
CA GLY A 553 -8.15 -64.69 -78.77
C GLY A 553 -8.42 -65.84 -79.73
N LEU A 554 -9.67 -66.32 -79.80
CA LEU A 554 -10.06 -67.36 -80.74
C LEU A 554 -10.06 -66.87 -82.19
N ILE A 555 -10.56 -65.65 -82.44
CA ILE A 555 -10.50 -65.00 -83.76
C ILE A 555 -9.04 -64.87 -84.22
N VAL A 556 -8.17 -64.33 -83.37
CA VAL A 556 -6.74 -64.17 -83.66
C VAL A 556 -6.10 -65.54 -83.93
N ASN A 557 -6.44 -66.56 -83.14
CA ASN A 557 -5.94 -67.92 -83.33
C ASN A 557 -6.28 -68.49 -84.71
N GLU A 558 -7.53 -68.36 -85.16
CA GLU A 558 -7.94 -68.86 -86.47
C GLU A 558 -7.23 -68.12 -87.61
N ILE A 559 -7.25 -66.78 -87.58
CA ILE A 559 -6.64 -65.93 -88.63
C ILE A 559 -5.13 -66.18 -88.73
N VAL A 560 -4.42 -66.14 -87.60
CA VAL A 560 -2.97 -66.36 -87.57
C VAL A 560 -2.61 -67.78 -87.99
N SER A 561 -3.41 -68.78 -87.59
CA SER A 561 -3.17 -70.17 -88.02
C SER A 561 -3.34 -70.34 -89.54
N ASN A 562 -4.31 -69.65 -90.15
CA ASN A 562 -4.52 -69.64 -91.59
C ASN A 562 -3.35 -68.98 -92.31
N SER A 563 -2.88 -67.82 -91.84
CA SER A 563 -1.69 -67.16 -92.40
C SER A 563 -0.46 -68.08 -92.29
N LEU A 564 -0.23 -68.73 -91.15
CA LEU A 564 0.89 -69.65 -90.98
C LEU A 564 0.82 -70.89 -91.89
N LYS A 565 -0.36 -71.42 -92.18
CA LYS A 565 -0.52 -72.60 -93.06
C LYS A 565 -0.36 -72.28 -94.54
N HIS A 566 -0.78 -71.10 -94.99
CA HIS A 566 -0.97 -70.82 -96.41
C HIS A 566 -0.08 -69.69 -96.93
N ALA A 567 0.15 -68.65 -96.13
CA ALA A 567 0.82 -67.44 -96.60
C ALA A 567 2.34 -67.60 -96.75
N PHE A 568 2.98 -68.54 -96.04
CA PHE A 568 4.45 -68.66 -95.94
C PHE A 568 5.05 -69.95 -96.53
N ASN A 569 4.35 -70.64 -97.44
CA ASN A 569 4.77 -71.96 -97.91
C ASN A 569 6.10 -71.95 -98.71
N ASP A 570 6.36 -70.94 -99.53
CA ASP A 570 7.57 -70.83 -100.38
C ASP A 570 8.60 -69.79 -99.89
N ARG A 571 8.55 -69.43 -98.61
CA ARG A 571 9.47 -68.46 -97.98
C ARG A 571 9.97 -68.91 -96.62
N GLU A 572 11.22 -68.58 -96.31
CA GLU A 572 11.86 -68.88 -95.01
C GLU A 572 11.66 -67.77 -93.97
N THR A 573 11.31 -66.55 -94.43
CA THR A 573 11.07 -65.37 -93.60
C THR A 573 9.71 -64.75 -93.90
N GLY A 574 9.10 -64.13 -92.90
CA GLY A 574 7.91 -63.31 -93.09
C GLY A 574 7.42 -62.67 -91.80
N MET A 575 6.39 -61.84 -91.89
CA MET A 575 5.88 -61.02 -90.80
C MET A 575 4.36 -61.17 -90.63
N ILE A 576 3.94 -61.37 -89.39
CA ILE A 576 2.53 -61.27 -88.97
C ILE A 576 2.39 -60.04 -88.09
N THR A 577 1.48 -59.16 -88.47
CA THR A 577 1.19 -57.93 -87.73
C THR A 577 -0.21 -58.01 -87.15
N VAL A 578 -0.33 -57.79 -85.85
CA VAL A 578 -1.61 -57.66 -85.15
C VAL A 578 -1.64 -56.30 -84.48
N GLN A 579 -2.58 -55.47 -84.90
CA GLN A 579 -2.83 -54.15 -84.32
C GLN A 579 -4.21 -54.14 -83.71
N PHE A 580 -4.32 -53.67 -82.48
CA PHE A 580 -5.60 -53.50 -81.82
C PHE A 580 -5.67 -52.11 -81.20
N THR A 581 -6.42 -51.22 -81.84
CA THR A 581 -6.43 -49.79 -81.54
C THR A 581 -7.84 -49.29 -81.19
N GLU A 582 -7.91 -48.16 -80.49
CA GLU A 582 -9.16 -47.42 -80.36
C GLU A 582 -9.43 -46.66 -81.67
N ASN A 583 -10.66 -46.75 -82.19
CA ASN A 583 -11.09 -46.02 -83.39
C ASN A 583 -11.65 -44.65 -82.98
N ASP A 584 -10.88 -43.59 -83.24
CA ASP A 584 -11.22 -42.20 -82.92
C ASP A 584 -12.51 -41.68 -83.61
N SER A 585 -13.05 -42.39 -84.60
CA SER A 585 -14.14 -41.92 -85.47
C SER A 585 -15.54 -42.40 -85.06
N GLU A 586 -15.65 -43.57 -84.40
CA GLU A 586 -16.93 -44.27 -84.15
C GLU A 586 -17.10 -44.81 -82.70
N ASP A 587 -16.25 -44.40 -81.74
CA ASP A 587 -16.34 -44.78 -80.32
C ASP A 587 -16.35 -46.32 -80.11
N GLY A 588 -15.38 -46.99 -80.75
CA GLY A 588 -15.20 -48.45 -80.72
C GLY A 588 -13.74 -48.87 -80.86
N TYR A 589 -13.48 -50.18 -80.96
CA TYR A 589 -12.14 -50.76 -81.13
C TYR A 589 -11.96 -51.34 -82.54
N LEU A 590 -10.72 -51.31 -83.05
CA LEU A 590 -10.36 -51.83 -84.37
C LEU A 590 -9.25 -52.86 -84.24
N LEU A 591 -9.57 -54.12 -84.56
CA LEU A 591 -8.62 -55.22 -84.60
C LEU A 591 -8.21 -55.49 -86.05
N GLU A 592 -6.96 -55.21 -86.37
CA GLU A 592 -6.36 -55.44 -87.69
C GLU A 592 -5.31 -56.54 -87.62
N LEU A 593 -5.48 -57.58 -88.42
CA LEU A 593 -4.50 -58.65 -88.58
C LEU A 593 -4.04 -58.71 -90.01
N SER A 594 -2.74 -58.59 -90.24
CA SER A 594 -2.16 -58.69 -91.58
C SER A 594 -0.95 -59.61 -91.65
N ASP A 595 -0.78 -60.24 -92.80
CA ASP A 595 0.44 -60.97 -93.19
C ASP A 595 1.04 -60.40 -94.48
N ASP A 596 2.36 -60.53 -94.62
CA ASP A 596 3.12 -60.08 -95.80
C ASP A 596 3.27 -61.18 -96.87
N GLY A 597 2.28 -62.06 -96.99
CA GLY A 597 2.36 -63.26 -97.83
C GLY A 597 2.04 -63.20 -99.28
N ILE A 598 2.07 -64.37 -99.91
CA ILE A 598 1.91 -64.52 -101.37
C ILE A 598 0.53 -63.97 -101.81
N GLY A 599 -0.43 -63.89 -100.88
CA GLY A 599 -1.79 -63.42 -101.15
C GLY A 599 -2.52 -64.32 -102.15
N ASP A 600 -3.66 -63.85 -102.66
CA ASP A 600 -4.34 -64.45 -103.81
C ASP A 600 -4.27 -63.51 -105.05
N PRO A 601 -3.53 -63.92 -106.11
CA PRO A 601 -3.44 -63.17 -107.36
C PRO A 601 -4.77 -63.07 -108.16
N GLU A 602 -5.74 -63.98 -107.97
CA GLU A 602 -6.96 -64.05 -108.78
C GLU A 602 -8.17 -63.31 -108.18
N ASN A 603 -8.17 -62.99 -106.89
CA ASN A 603 -9.25 -62.24 -106.26
C ASN A 603 -9.10 -60.71 -106.51
N LYS A 604 -9.82 -60.21 -107.54
CA LYS A 604 -9.74 -58.81 -108.01
C LYS A 604 -10.69 -57.83 -107.31
N ASN A 605 -11.64 -58.29 -106.49
CA ASN A 605 -12.71 -57.43 -105.94
C ASN A 605 -12.78 -57.36 -104.41
N GLY A 606 -11.82 -57.91 -103.66
CA GLY A 606 -11.79 -57.78 -102.19
C GLY A 606 -13.07 -58.27 -101.49
N THR A 607 -13.78 -59.19 -102.14
CA THR A 607 -15.03 -59.77 -101.66
C THR A 607 -14.74 -61.22 -101.30
N ILE A 608 -15.25 -61.63 -100.13
CA ILE A 608 -15.22 -63.03 -99.69
C ILE A 608 -16.06 -63.81 -100.70
N ASP A 609 -15.46 -64.79 -101.37
CA ASP A 609 -16.19 -65.66 -102.30
C ASP A 609 -17.22 -66.45 -101.47
N GLU A 610 -18.51 -66.33 -101.81
CA GLU A 610 -19.63 -66.98 -101.09
C GLU A 610 -19.54 -68.52 -101.10
N ASP A 611 -18.58 -69.11 -101.81
CA ASP A 611 -18.32 -70.56 -101.93
C ASP A 611 -17.06 -71.05 -101.18
N THR A 612 -16.48 -70.26 -100.27
CA THR A 612 -15.35 -70.70 -99.41
C THR A 612 -15.81 -71.23 -98.04
N ASP A 613 -16.60 -72.31 -98.05
CA ASP A 613 -17.05 -73.04 -96.85
C ASP A 613 -15.89 -73.75 -96.13
N THR A 614 -15.17 -72.99 -95.30
CA THR A 614 -14.22 -73.55 -94.34
C THR A 614 -14.69 -73.26 -92.92
N LEU A 615 -14.66 -74.29 -92.06
CA LEU A 615 -15.05 -74.20 -90.65
C LEU A 615 -14.37 -73.04 -89.88
N GLY A 616 -13.16 -72.66 -90.30
CA GLY A 616 -12.43 -71.53 -89.70
C GLY A 616 -13.10 -70.17 -89.96
N MET A 617 -13.67 -69.96 -91.15
CA MET A 617 -14.34 -68.69 -91.50
C MET A 617 -15.69 -68.55 -90.80
N GLU A 618 -16.47 -69.64 -90.72
CA GLU A 618 -17.71 -69.66 -89.92
C GLU A 618 -17.45 -69.31 -88.45
N LEU A 619 -16.35 -69.81 -87.87
CA LEU A 619 -15.97 -69.53 -86.49
C LEU A 619 -15.58 -68.05 -86.29
N ILE A 620 -14.79 -67.47 -87.20
CA ILE A 620 -14.42 -66.05 -87.14
C ILE A 620 -15.66 -65.17 -87.22
N GLN A 621 -16.60 -65.49 -88.13
CA GLN A 621 -17.84 -64.74 -88.29
C GLN A 621 -18.73 -64.84 -87.06
N SER A 622 -18.97 -66.04 -86.53
CA SER A 622 -19.80 -66.25 -85.34
C SER A 622 -19.22 -65.58 -84.09
N LEU A 623 -17.90 -65.61 -83.89
CA LEU A 623 -17.25 -64.94 -82.75
C LEU A 623 -17.25 -63.42 -82.90
N THR A 624 -17.18 -62.92 -84.14
CA THR A 624 -17.27 -61.48 -84.42
C THR A 624 -18.70 -60.98 -84.15
N GLU A 625 -19.72 -61.76 -84.51
CA GLU A 625 -21.13 -61.49 -84.15
C GLU A 625 -21.36 -61.54 -82.64
N GLN A 626 -20.73 -62.47 -81.92
CA GLN A 626 -20.82 -62.55 -80.45
C GLN A 626 -20.27 -61.30 -79.75
N LEU A 627 -19.31 -60.61 -80.39
CA LEU A 627 -18.76 -59.35 -79.92
C LEU A 627 -19.50 -58.12 -80.47
N ASP A 628 -20.65 -58.32 -81.13
CA ASP A 628 -21.43 -57.28 -81.81
C ASP A 628 -20.60 -56.49 -82.86
N GLY A 629 -19.62 -57.15 -83.50
CA GLY A 629 -18.66 -56.56 -84.43
C GLY A 629 -18.94 -56.80 -85.92
N THR A 630 -18.16 -56.17 -86.79
CA THR A 630 -18.19 -56.38 -88.25
C THR A 630 -16.82 -56.76 -88.79
N LEU A 631 -16.76 -57.78 -89.65
CA LEU A 631 -15.55 -58.27 -90.32
C LEU A 631 -15.46 -57.74 -91.75
N LYS A 632 -14.29 -57.23 -92.14
CA LYS A 632 -13.91 -56.88 -93.52
C LYS A 632 -12.57 -57.52 -93.87
N LEU A 633 -12.43 -57.97 -95.12
CA LEU A 633 -11.18 -58.48 -95.66
C LEU A 633 -10.63 -57.46 -96.67
N GLU A 634 -9.47 -56.90 -96.40
CA GLU A 634 -8.79 -55.92 -97.25
C GLU A 634 -7.54 -56.53 -97.89
N LYS A 635 -7.20 -56.04 -99.09
CA LYS A 635 -6.04 -56.52 -99.86
C LYS A 635 -4.80 -55.71 -99.46
N SER A 636 -3.79 -56.38 -98.91
CA SER A 636 -2.47 -55.81 -98.64
C SER A 636 -1.41 -56.53 -99.49
N GLN A 637 -0.12 -56.46 -99.13
CA GLN A 637 0.90 -57.31 -99.78
C GLN A 637 0.60 -58.81 -99.55
N GLY A 638 -0.13 -59.17 -98.49
CA GLY A 638 -0.80 -60.46 -98.30
C GLY A 638 -2.29 -60.27 -97.96
N TYR A 639 -2.79 -60.96 -96.93
CA TYR A 639 -4.17 -60.76 -96.44
C TYR A 639 -4.21 -59.77 -95.28
N GLN A 640 -5.25 -58.93 -95.20
CA GLN A 640 -5.54 -58.07 -94.06
C GLN A 640 -7.00 -58.25 -93.61
N TYR A 641 -7.20 -58.71 -92.38
CA TYR A 641 -8.49 -58.83 -91.73
C TYR A 641 -8.70 -57.60 -90.85
N VAL A 642 -9.80 -56.89 -91.05
CA VAL A 642 -10.18 -55.68 -90.31
C VAL A 642 -11.50 -55.96 -89.59
N ILE A 643 -11.45 -55.99 -88.26
CA ILE A 643 -12.62 -56.26 -87.42
C ILE A 643 -12.92 -55.03 -86.59
N SER A 644 -14.07 -54.42 -86.84
CA SER A 644 -14.58 -53.29 -86.05
C SER A 644 -15.46 -53.83 -84.92
N LEU A 645 -15.17 -53.42 -83.69
CA LEU A 645 -15.87 -53.81 -82.47
C LEU A 645 -16.45 -52.57 -81.76
N PRO A 646 -17.63 -52.65 -81.12
CA PRO A 646 -18.11 -51.60 -80.23
C PRO A 646 -17.22 -51.51 -78.98
N LYS A 647 -17.39 -50.46 -78.16
CA LYS A 647 -16.62 -50.29 -76.91
C LYS A 647 -16.96 -51.41 -75.91
N ILE A 648 -15.95 -52.24 -75.63
CA ILE A 648 -15.96 -53.42 -74.77
C ILE A 648 -15.65 -53.11 -73.30
#